data_AF-A0A6C1PLW9-F1
#
_entry.id   AF-A0A6C1PLW9-F1
#
_cell.length_a   1.000
_cell.length_b   1.000
_cell.length_c   1.000
_cell.angle_alpha   90.00
_cell.angle_beta   90.00
_cell.angle_gamma   90.00
#
_symmetry.space_group_name_H-M   'P 1'
#
loop_
_entity.id
_entity.type
_entity.pdbx_description
1 polymer ?
#
loop_
_entity_poly.entity_id
_entity_poly.type
_entity_poly.pdbx_seq_one_letter_code
_entity_poly.pdbx_strand_id
1 'polypeptide(L)'
;MKKAFLLAEWIVVLILAVVGVVFVPAAWSQEVRLQTAPRFLVPIADHDVYGLGVGGSLALAAYLTNFFAPVAGVQVVSIRPAASGLDSSLLLAAGSAGVEFFAYPTARLRVAGSLAAGAYVGSYRRGTDTIPTGNVFWQAGADAGYRLSPRLTLAGGASYIDLRRRTDSLYRGVAIYLLAEIGLDVGSFDGRAVLDAATTVPVYPVLADRYRRDAFGVATIRNGESAEIRNVQVWFSAPGYTSGPILCGTIAYLARGARAEFPLYAGFSDTVMTVTELLRTAGEVRIDYELLGEPRSVRADTTIAIRHRNAFTWDDPRILASFVSTNDQALLDLSKYVAGVVRSATRTEIDSNMQYALALFEGLRLAGLAWSPDPQTPYAAMRGTSAEEDYVQYPHQTLAYAGGDSDDLAVLYAAAIESVGVPAALIPLPDDVVVAAQLGLSETAARAFFSDPDQILFVDGEAWLPVSPTFLREGFLRAWSEGARLVRETPGAVGEFFRLADARRAFPSVGVPGVAIGRRRPNETEVVRAFTNLVALIVEREVAPKADRIRRAFGPDGGTGRQRNTLGILYGRYGVYDMALVEFQAAVAAGYDRAVVNIGNIAFLLGDYQTALSWYLRAAQLTPDEPAAIIGLARTYYELDLYEQADRYFDLAKELVPEFAVTYSYLAARIGATEGRASAAMDRLGNVLWDE
;
A
#
# COMPACT_ATOMS: atom_id res chain seq x y z
N MET A 1 -29.75 -73.82 39.46
CA MET A 1 -28.56 -72.97 39.72
C MET A 1 -27.70 -72.70 38.48
N LYS A 2 -27.49 -73.63 37.52
CA LYS A 2 -26.68 -73.38 36.29
C LYS A 2 -27.18 -72.28 35.33
N LYS A 3 -28.50 -72.01 35.24
CA LYS A 3 -29.05 -70.90 34.41
C LYS A 3 -28.83 -69.50 34.99
N ALA A 4 -28.68 -69.38 36.31
CA ALA A 4 -28.45 -68.09 36.99
C ALA A 4 -26.99 -67.61 36.87
N PHE A 5 -26.05 -68.56 36.76
CA PHE A 5 -24.62 -68.26 36.60
C PHE A 5 -24.29 -67.71 35.21
N LEU A 6 -24.92 -68.26 34.16
CA LEU A 6 -24.85 -67.71 32.80
C LEU A 6 -25.38 -66.28 32.76
N LEU A 7 -26.57 -66.02 33.32
CA LEU A 7 -27.17 -64.68 33.31
C LEU A 7 -26.28 -63.62 34.00
N ALA A 8 -25.56 -64.00 35.06
CA ALA A 8 -24.61 -63.14 35.76
C ALA A 8 -23.36 -62.83 34.92
N GLU A 9 -22.83 -63.78 34.15
CA GLU A 9 -21.71 -63.55 33.23
C GLU A 9 -22.11 -62.65 32.03
N TRP A 10 -23.34 -62.79 31.51
CA TRP A 10 -23.87 -61.88 30.48
C TRP A 10 -23.98 -60.43 30.99
N ILE A 11 -24.38 -60.25 32.26
CA ILE A 11 -24.46 -58.93 32.89
C ILE A 11 -23.06 -58.35 33.13
N VAL A 12 -22.07 -59.16 33.53
CA VAL A 12 -20.69 -58.70 33.75
C VAL A 12 -19.98 -58.28 32.46
N VAL A 13 -20.19 -59.00 31.34
CA VAL A 13 -19.63 -58.61 30.03
C VAL A 13 -20.32 -57.34 29.50
N LEU A 14 -21.63 -57.19 29.72
CA LEU A 14 -22.37 -55.97 29.39
C LEU A 14 -21.88 -54.78 30.24
N ILE A 15 -21.67 -54.99 31.55
CA ILE A 15 -21.16 -53.95 32.47
C ILE A 15 -19.72 -53.56 32.12
N LEU A 16 -18.84 -54.51 31.78
CA LEU A 16 -17.45 -54.22 31.40
C LEU A 16 -17.33 -53.48 30.06
N ALA A 17 -18.22 -53.75 29.09
CA ALA A 17 -18.28 -53.01 27.82
C ALA A 17 -18.88 -51.59 28.00
N VAL A 18 -19.84 -51.42 28.91
CA VAL A 18 -20.45 -50.12 29.23
C VAL A 18 -19.48 -49.24 30.03
N VAL A 19 -18.70 -49.80 30.97
CA VAL A 19 -17.79 -49.03 31.83
C VAL A 19 -16.61 -48.40 31.06
N GLY A 20 -16.20 -48.95 29.91
CA GLY A 20 -15.12 -48.39 29.07
C GLY A 20 -15.46 -47.09 28.34
N VAL A 21 -16.72 -46.85 27.99
CA VAL A 21 -17.18 -45.59 27.35
C VAL A 21 -17.50 -44.52 28.40
N VAL A 22 -17.90 -44.94 29.61
CA VAL A 22 -18.38 -44.04 30.68
C VAL A 22 -17.29 -43.12 31.25
N PHE A 23 -16.00 -43.36 30.95
CA PHE A 23 -14.90 -42.52 31.45
C PHE A 23 -14.30 -41.52 30.45
N VAL A 24 -14.86 -41.39 29.23
CA VAL A 24 -14.58 -40.21 28.40
C VAL A 24 -15.64 -39.16 28.74
N PRO A 25 -15.29 -38.07 29.44
CA PRO A 25 -16.25 -37.01 29.71
C PRO A 25 -16.79 -36.52 28.37
N ALA A 26 -18.12 -36.44 28.21
CA ALA A 26 -18.75 -35.90 26.99
C ALA A 26 -18.24 -34.49 26.63
N ALA A 27 -17.62 -33.79 27.58
CA ALA A 27 -16.95 -32.50 27.40
C ALA A 27 -15.68 -32.54 26.53
N TRP A 28 -15.10 -33.71 26.25
CA TRP A 28 -13.83 -33.83 25.52
C TRP A 28 -13.96 -34.41 24.10
N SER A 29 -15.10 -35.00 23.75
CA SER A 29 -15.35 -35.55 22.41
C SER A 29 -16.04 -34.52 21.50
N GLN A 30 -15.53 -34.36 20.27
CA GLN A 30 -16.16 -33.50 19.25
C GLN A 30 -17.41 -34.14 18.64
N GLU A 31 -17.44 -35.47 18.56
CA GLU A 31 -18.54 -36.27 18.01
C GLU A 31 -18.53 -37.69 18.61
N VAL A 32 -19.71 -38.29 18.82
CA VAL A 32 -19.85 -39.71 19.17
C VAL A 32 -20.52 -40.47 18.02
N ARG A 33 -19.94 -41.61 17.61
CA ARG A 33 -20.45 -42.44 16.53
C ARG A 33 -20.79 -43.86 16.99
N LEU A 34 -21.94 -44.36 16.56
CA LEU A 34 -22.34 -45.75 16.65
C LEU A 34 -21.79 -46.52 15.45
N GLN A 35 -20.99 -47.54 15.71
CA GLN A 35 -20.44 -48.44 14.71
C GLN A 35 -21.22 -49.76 14.76
N THR A 36 -21.81 -50.17 13.64
CA THR A 36 -22.44 -51.48 13.49
C THR A 36 -21.86 -52.21 12.30
N ALA A 37 -21.51 -53.49 12.48
CA ALA A 37 -20.88 -54.25 11.40
C ALA A 37 -21.28 -55.73 11.42
N PRO A 38 -21.95 -56.25 10.38
CA PRO A 38 -21.94 -57.69 10.09
C PRO A 38 -20.50 -58.15 9.80
N ARG A 39 -20.16 -59.34 10.30
CA ARG A 39 -18.80 -59.91 10.24
C ARG A 39 -18.84 -61.33 9.66
N PHE A 40 -17.91 -61.61 8.77
CA PHE A 40 -17.62 -62.92 8.22
C PHE A 40 -16.22 -63.33 8.65
N LEU A 41 -16.12 -64.38 9.46
CA LEU A 41 -14.86 -64.85 10.00
C LEU A 41 -14.33 -66.01 9.16
N VAL A 42 -13.12 -65.83 8.66
CA VAL A 42 -12.38 -66.83 7.90
C VAL A 42 -11.22 -67.31 8.76
N PRO A 43 -11.20 -68.58 9.19
CA PRO A 43 -10.05 -69.14 9.91
C PRO A 43 -8.81 -69.02 9.02
N ILE A 44 -7.66 -68.72 9.61
CA ILE A 44 -6.35 -68.75 8.91
C ILE A 44 -5.36 -69.74 9.53
N ALA A 45 -5.76 -70.32 10.66
CA ALA A 45 -5.12 -71.46 11.30
C ALA A 45 -6.23 -72.40 11.78
N ASP A 46 -5.88 -73.65 12.03
CA ASP A 46 -6.81 -74.65 12.57
C ASP A 46 -8.05 -74.86 11.67
N HIS A 47 -7.85 -74.79 10.35
CA HIS A 47 -8.89 -74.96 9.31
C HIS A 47 -9.55 -76.34 9.34
N ASP A 48 -8.85 -77.33 9.90
CA ASP A 48 -9.36 -78.69 10.08
C ASP A 48 -10.35 -78.77 11.26
N VAL A 49 -10.39 -77.75 12.11
CA VAL A 49 -11.23 -77.65 13.32
C VAL A 49 -12.36 -76.62 13.13
N TYR A 50 -12.01 -75.44 12.64
CA TYR A 50 -12.94 -74.32 12.47
C TYR A 50 -13.25 -74.07 10.99
N GLY A 51 -14.53 -73.95 10.68
CA GLY A 51 -15.03 -73.48 9.40
C GLY A 51 -15.35 -71.99 9.41
N LEU A 52 -16.16 -71.55 8.46
CA LEU A 52 -16.57 -70.15 8.35
C LEU A 52 -17.45 -69.72 9.54
N GLY A 53 -17.23 -68.50 10.00
CA GLY A 53 -18.05 -67.86 11.03
C GLY A 53 -18.85 -66.68 10.50
N VAL A 54 -20.01 -66.43 11.13
CA VAL A 54 -20.88 -65.30 10.85
C VAL A 54 -21.29 -64.63 12.15
N GLY A 55 -21.38 -63.31 12.16
CA GLY A 55 -21.73 -62.56 13.35
C GLY A 55 -21.94 -61.09 13.09
N GLY A 56 -21.98 -60.32 14.17
CA GLY A 56 -22.07 -58.88 14.12
C GLY A 56 -21.41 -58.23 15.33
N SER A 57 -21.03 -56.97 15.17
CA SER A 57 -20.51 -56.12 16.25
C SER A 57 -21.28 -54.81 16.33
N LEU A 58 -21.38 -54.30 17.56
CA LEU A 58 -21.89 -52.97 17.88
C LEU A 58 -20.86 -52.27 18.76
N ALA A 59 -20.41 -51.08 18.38
CA ALA A 59 -19.43 -50.31 19.13
C ALA A 59 -19.79 -48.82 19.18
N LEU A 60 -19.27 -48.12 20.18
CA LEU A 60 -19.30 -46.67 20.29
C LEU A 60 -17.87 -46.16 20.14
N ALA A 61 -17.70 -45.18 19.25
CA ALA A 61 -16.44 -44.48 19.01
C ALA A 61 -16.59 -43.01 19.40
N ALA A 62 -15.70 -42.50 20.24
CA ALA A 62 -15.68 -41.09 20.64
C ALA A 62 -14.57 -40.37 19.88
N TYR A 63 -14.93 -39.47 18.95
CA TYR A 63 -13.97 -38.76 18.11
C TYR A 63 -13.42 -37.57 18.91
N LEU A 64 -12.23 -37.76 19.49
CA LEU A 64 -11.58 -36.74 20.31
C LEU A 64 -10.81 -35.72 19.46
N THR A 65 -10.24 -36.18 18.35
CA THR A 65 -9.52 -35.35 17.39
C THR A 65 -9.89 -35.75 15.96
N ASN A 66 -9.36 -35.05 14.97
CA ASN A 66 -9.62 -35.35 13.55
C ASN A 66 -8.92 -36.61 13.02
N PHE A 67 -8.21 -37.36 13.87
CA PHE A 67 -7.48 -38.57 13.47
C PHE A 67 -7.55 -39.72 14.47
N PHE A 68 -8.13 -39.53 15.65
CA PHE A 68 -8.09 -40.52 16.75
C PHE A 68 -9.42 -40.63 17.48
N ALA A 69 -9.87 -41.86 17.70
CA ALA A 69 -11.05 -42.19 18.48
C ALA A 69 -10.82 -43.43 19.36
N PRO A 70 -10.98 -43.36 20.69
CA PRO A 70 -11.22 -44.55 21.51
C PRO A 70 -12.55 -45.19 21.13
N VAL A 71 -12.56 -46.53 21.12
CA VAL A 71 -13.71 -47.36 20.73
C VAL A 71 -13.97 -48.40 21.81
N ALA A 72 -15.23 -48.63 22.15
CA ALA A 72 -15.62 -49.79 22.94
C ALA A 72 -16.86 -50.44 22.36
N GLY A 73 -16.91 -51.76 22.38
CA GLY A 73 -17.96 -52.48 21.69
C GLY A 73 -18.13 -53.92 22.12
N VAL A 74 -19.24 -54.49 21.67
CA VAL A 74 -19.61 -55.88 21.86
C VAL A 74 -19.75 -56.57 20.52
N GLN A 75 -19.41 -57.86 20.47
CA GLN A 75 -19.58 -58.67 19.27
C GLN A 75 -20.14 -60.04 19.61
N VAL A 76 -20.98 -60.57 18.72
CA VAL A 76 -21.52 -61.92 18.80
C VAL A 76 -21.24 -62.63 17.49
N VAL A 77 -20.61 -63.80 17.57
CA VAL A 77 -20.17 -64.56 16.40
C VAL A 77 -20.45 -66.04 16.59
N SER A 78 -20.91 -66.70 15.52
CA SER A 78 -21.07 -68.16 15.44
C SER A 78 -20.09 -68.72 14.42
N ILE A 79 -19.17 -69.58 14.83
CA ILE A 79 -18.16 -70.21 13.99
C ILE A 79 -18.56 -71.66 13.75
N ARG A 80 -18.73 -72.07 12.48
CA ARG A 80 -19.10 -73.45 12.15
C ARG A 80 -17.93 -74.41 12.39
N PRO A 81 -18.19 -75.69 12.65
CA PRO A 81 -17.16 -76.71 12.57
C PRO A 81 -16.62 -76.87 11.16
N ALA A 82 -15.35 -77.24 11.03
CA ALA A 82 -14.85 -77.91 9.83
C ALA A 82 -15.25 -79.41 9.86
N ALA A 83 -15.18 -80.08 8.70
CA ALA A 83 -15.67 -81.46 8.52
C ALA A 83 -15.03 -82.50 9.46
N SER A 84 -13.87 -82.19 10.05
CA SER A 84 -13.09 -83.05 10.96
C SER A 84 -13.01 -82.54 12.40
N GLY A 85 -13.81 -81.53 12.78
CA GLY A 85 -13.63 -80.74 14.01
C GLY A 85 -14.71 -80.89 15.10
N LEU A 86 -15.43 -79.79 15.36
CA LEU A 86 -16.45 -79.65 16.43
C LEU A 86 -17.78 -80.36 16.07
N ASP A 87 -18.53 -80.83 17.07
CA ASP A 87 -19.85 -81.45 16.83
C ASP A 87 -20.97 -80.41 16.59
N SER A 88 -20.73 -79.13 16.91
CA SER A 88 -21.65 -78.02 16.67
C SER A 88 -20.93 -76.69 16.50
N SER A 89 -21.62 -75.66 15.99
CA SER A 89 -21.08 -74.31 15.92
C SER A 89 -20.64 -73.78 17.28
N LEU A 90 -19.51 -73.08 17.32
CA LEU A 90 -19.01 -72.33 18.46
C LEU A 90 -19.69 -70.96 18.48
N LEU A 91 -20.51 -70.71 19.50
CA LEU A 91 -21.15 -69.41 19.72
C LEU A 91 -20.32 -68.60 20.72
N LEU A 92 -19.96 -67.38 20.33
CA LEU A 92 -19.11 -66.45 21.08
C LEU A 92 -19.83 -65.13 21.28
N ALA A 93 -19.72 -64.57 22.49
CA ALA A 93 -20.03 -63.18 22.81
C ALA A 93 -18.76 -62.55 23.40
N ALA A 94 -18.41 -61.35 22.96
CA ALA A 94 -17.19 -60.68 23.43
C ALA A 94 -17.43 -59.19 23.65
N GLY A 95 -16.75 -58.64 24.66
CA GLY A 95 -16.66 -57.20 24.91
C GLY A 95 -15.24 -56.73 24.68
N SER A 96 -15.07 -55.55 24.08
CA SER A 96 -13.78 -54.99 23.68
C SER A 96 -13.67 -53.51 23.98
N ALA A 97 -12.44 -53.07 24.23
CA ALA A 97 -12.03 -51.69 24.21
C ALA A 97 -10.80 -51.55 23.29
N GLY A 98 -10.69 -50.43 22.60
CA GLY A 98 -9.68 -50.23 21.58
C GLY A 98 -9.55 -48.77 21.18
N VAL A 99 -8.74 -48.57 20.15
CA VAL A 99 -8.49 -47.29 19.53
C VAL A 99 -8.59 -47.42 18.03
N GLU A 100 -9.01 -46.34 17.40
CA GLU A 100 -9.08 -46.18 15.97
C GLU A 100 -8.30 -44.93 15.56
N PHE A 101 -7.47 -45.07 14.56
CA PHE A 101 -6.82 -43.97 13.87
C PHE A 101 -7.41 -43.85 12.49
N PHE A 102 -7.92 -42.68 12.12
CA PHE A 102 -8.58 -42.47 10.84
C PHE A 102 -8.08 -41.20 10.14
N ALA A 103 -8.30 -41.14 8.84
CA ALA A 103 -8.04 -39.96 8.04
C ALA A 103 -9.11 -39.83 6.95
N TYR A 104 -9.32 -38.60 6.51
CA TYR A 104 -10.17 -38.27 5.36
C TYR A 104 -9.32 -37.64 4.25
N PRO A 105 -8.68 -38.45 3.38
CA PRO A 105 -7.84 -37.94 2.29
C PRO A 105 -8.61 -37.03 1.32
N THR A 106 -9.89 -37.35 1.10
CA THR A 106 -10.84 -36.48 0.40
C THR A 106 -12.01 -36.17 1.33
N ALA A 107 -12.92 -35.28 0.91
CA ALA A 107 -14.10 -34.95 1.70
C ALA A 107 -15.05 -36.16 1.91
N ARG A 108 -14.89 -37.26 1.16
CA ARG A 108 -15.76 -38.43 1.26
C ARG A 108 -15.03 -39.75 1.52
N LEU A 109 -13.75 -39.88 1.17
CA LEU A 109 -13.00 -41.10 1.42
C LEU A 109 -12.51 -41.11 2.88
N ARG A 110 -12.81 -42.17 3.61
CA ARG A 110 -12.26 -42.47 4.94
C ARG A 110 -11.31 -43.65 4.83
N VAL A 111 -10.19 -43.57 5.50
CA VAL A 111 -9.31 -44.71 5.77
C VAL A 111 -9.07 -44.79 7.26
N ALA A 112 -9.12 -45.99 7.83
CA ALA A 112 -8.92 -46.19 9.26
C ALA A 112 -8.14 -47.46 9.56
N GLY A 113 -7.39 -47.42 10.65
CA GLY A 113 -6.76 -48.56 11.30
C GLY A 113 -7.25 -48.66 12.74
N SER A 114 -7.58 -49.86 13.19
CA SER A 114 -8.10 -50.11 14.53
C SER A 114 -7.30 -51.17 15.27
N LEU A 115 -7.18 -51.02 16.58
CA LEU A 115 -6.61 -52.00 17.49
C LEU A 115 -7.52 -52.12 18.71
N ALA A 116 -7.97 -53.34 19.02
CA ALA A 116 -8.83 -53.58 20.17
C ALA A 116 -8.43 -54.86 20.90
N ALA A 117 -8.66 -54.88 22.20
CA ALA A 117 -8.50 -56.06 23.03
C ALA A 117 -9.69 -56.19 23.99
N GLY A 118 -9.94 -57.40 24.46
CA GLY A 118 -11.12 -57.64 25.28
C GLY A 118 -11.18 -59.03 25.84
N ALA A 119 -12.36 -59.39 26.34
CA ALA A 119 -12.68 -60.72 26.83
C ALA A 119 -13.85 -61.30 26.05
N TYR A 120 -13.78 -62.60 25.79
CA TYR A 120 -14.85 -63.36 25.17
C TYR A 120 -15.30 -64.49 26.08
N VAL A 121 -16.58 -64.84 25.95
CA VAL A 121 -17.20 -66.03 26.53
C VAL A 121 -17.97 -66.74 25.44
N GLY A 122 -18.12 -68.04 25.55
CA GLY A 122 -18.78 -68.82 24.53
C GLY A 122 -18.96 -70.27 24.93
N SER A 123 -19.55 -71.03 24.02
CA SER A 123 -19.72 -72.46 24.21
C SER A 123 -19.84 -73.18 22.88
N TYR A 124 -19.46 -74.46 22.89
CA TYR A 124 -19.67 -75.40 21.79
C TYR A 124 -20.14 -76.74 22.37
N ARG A 125 -20.82 -77.57 21.57
CA ARG A 125 -21.17 -78.92 22.00
C ARG A 125 -20.15 -79.93 21.50
N ARG A 126 -19.90 -80.93 22.33
CA ARG A 126 -19.18 -82.15 22.00
C ARG A 126 -19.98 -83.34 22.53
N GLY A 127 -20.53 -84.18 21.66
CA GLY A 127 -21.54 -85.18 22.01
C GLY A 127 -22.79 -84.55 22.65
N THR A 128 -23.15 -84.97 23.86
CA THR A 128 -24.26 -84.40 24.65
C THR A 128 -23.86 -83.22 25.54
N ASP A 129 -22.56 -82.93 25.66
CA ASP A 129 -22.04 -81.95 26.60
C ASP A 129 -21.83 -80.58 25.96
N THR A 130 -22.27 -79.52 26.64
CA THR A 130 -21.96 -78.13 26.29
C THR A 130 -20.71 -77.70 27.05
N ILE A 131 -19.63 -77.43 26.31
CA ILE A 131 -18.34 -77.02 26.86
C ILE A 131 -18.29 -75.48 26.88
N PRO A 132 -18.27 -74.82 28.05
CA PRO A 132 -18.03 -73.38 28.14
C PRO A 132 -16.57 -73.07 27.81
N THR A 133 -16.33 -71.95 27.16
CA THR A 133 -15.00 -71.44 26.84
C THR A 133 -14.99 -69.92 27.00
N GLY A 134 -13.86 -69.34 27.42
CA GLY A 134 -13.76 -67.90 27.57
C GLY A 134 -12.36 -67.49 28.03
N ASN A 135 -11.89 -66.35 27.52
CA ASN A 135 -10.58 -65.79 27.83
C ASN A 135 -10.45 -64.39 27.20
N VAL A 136 -9.23 -63.86 27.15
CA VAL A 136 -8.88 -62.64 26.42
C VAL A 136 -8.75 -62.85 24.91
N PHE A 137 -8.93 -61.77 24.17
CA PHE A 137 -8.66 -61.71 22.74
C PHE A 137 -8.10 -60.35 22.36
N TRP A 138 -7.49 -60.28 21.19
CA TRP A 138 -7.13 -59.03 20.56
C TRP A 138 -7.43 -59.07 19.06
N GLN A 139 -7.60 -57.89 18.48
CA GLN A 139 -7.82 -57.72 17.06
C GLN A 139 -7.14 -56.45 16.55
N ALA A 140 -6.63 -56.52 15.32
CA ALA A 140 -6.08 -55.39 14.60
C ALA A 140 -6.72 -55.34 13.20
N GLY A 141 -7.27 -54.19 12.83
CA GLY A 141 -8.03 -54.04 11.60
C GLY A 141 -7.64 -52.81 10.80
N ALA A 142 -8.05 -52.84 9.54
CA ALA A 142 -8.05 -51.68 8.67
C ALA A 142 -9.30 -51.68 7.80
N ASP A 143 -9.81 -50.50 7.53
CA ASP A 143 -10.97 -50.31 6.67
C ASP A 143 -10.88 -49.04 5.85
N ALA A 144 -11.57 -49.08 4.71
CA ALA A 144 -11.74 -47.96 3.82
C ALA A 144 -13.23 -47.75 3.58
N GLY A 145 -13.67 -46.50 3.65
CA GLY A 145 -15.08 -46.17 3.59
C GLY A 145 -15.39 -44.91 2.82
N TYR A 146 -16.67 -44.77 2.51
CA TYR A 146 -17.22 -43.63 1.83
C TYR A 146 -18.27 -42.97 2.72
N ARG A 147 -18.05 -41.68 3.00
CA ARG A 147 -18.93 -40.84 3.80
C ARG A 147 -20.09 -40.35 2.93
N LEU A 148 -21.28 -40.92 3.15
CA LEU A 148 -22.50 -40.62 2.42
C LEU A 148 -23.14 -39.31 2.90
N SER A 149 -23.05 -39.04 4.19
CA SER A 149 -23.49 -37.80 4.82
C SER A 149 -22.57 -37.47 6.00
N PRO A 150 -22.65 -36.28 6.59
CA PRO A 150 -21.84 -35.91 7.75
C PRO A 150 -21.92 -36.95 8.89
N ARG A 151 -23.11 -37.56 9.03
CA ARG A 151 -23.45 -38.54 10.06
C ARG A 151 -23.37 -39.99 9.61
N LEU A 152 -23.22 -40.30 8.33
CA LEU A 152 -23.26 -41.69 7.84
C LEU A 152 -22.04 -42.00 6.99
N THR A 153 -21.25 -42.97 7.45
CA THR A 153 -20.15 -43.55 6.68
C THR A 153 -20.36 -45.04 6.51
N LEU A 154 -20.19 -45.54 5.29
CA LEU A 154 -20.16 -46.97 5.01
C LEU A 154 -18.74 -47.37 4.66
N ALA A 155 -18.21 -48.40 5.30
CA ALA A 155 -16.85 -48.88 5.08
C ALA A 155 -16.81 -50.39 4.89
N GLY A 156 -15.81 -50.86 4.14
CA GLY A 156 -15.44 -52.25 4.05
C GLY A 156 -14.08 -52.45 4.68
N GLY A 157 -13.93 -53.50 5.48
CA GLY A 157 -12.71 -53.72 6.23
C GLY A 157 -12.40 -55.18 6.49
N ALA A 158 -11.19 -55.39 6.98
CA ALA A 158 -10.72 -56.67 7.47
C ALA A 158 -9.96 -56.46 8.78
N SER A 159 -10.10 -57.42 9.69
CA SER A 159 -9.34 -57.44 10.93
C SER A 159 -8.82 -58.83 11.23
N TYR A 160 -7.56 -58.92 11.62
CA TYR A 160 -7.00 -60.11 12.22
C TYR A 160 -7.53 -60.23 13.64
N ILE A 161 -7.98 -61.42 14.03
CA ILE A 161 -8.48 -61.73 15.37
C ILE A 161 -7.77 -62.96 15.93
N ASP A 162 -7.33 -62.86 17.19
CA ASP A 162 -6.72 -63.95 17.94
C ASP A 162 -7.46 -64.12 19.28
N LEU A 163 -8.28 -65.17 19.35
CA LEU A 163 -8.97 -65.59 20.56
C LEU A 163 -8.02 -66.51 21.33
N ARG A 164 -7.62 -66.16 22.56
CA ARG A 164 -6.58 -66.89 23.31
C ARG A 164 -7.18 -67.98 24.20
N ARG A 165 -6.44 -69.05 24.45
CA ARG A 165 -6.60 -69.94 25.62
C ARG A 165 -5.46 -69.68 26.61
N ARG A 166 -5.46 -70.36 27.76
CA ARG A 166 -4.41 -70.18 28.78
C ARG A 166 -2.99 -70.44 28.24
N THR A 167 -2.85 -71.35 27.28
CA THR A 167 -1.55 -71.82 26.77
C THR A 167 -1.31 -71.52 25.29
N ASP A 168 -2.36 -71.40 24.47
CA ASP A 168 -2.30 -71.21 23.02
C ASP A 168 -3.44 -70.30 22.49
N SER A 169 -3.76 -70.37 21.20
CA SER A 169 -4.92 -69.69 20.60
C SER A 169 -6.12 -70.65 20.49
N LEU A 170 -7.30 -70.19 20.89
CA LEU A 170 -8.57 -70.85 20.59
C LEU A 170 -8.85 -70.80 19.09
N TYR A 171 -8.72 -69.62 18.48
CA TYR A 171 -9.06 -69.38 17.09
C TYR A 171 -8.24 -68.20 16.58
N ARG A 172 -7.68 -68.35 15.38
CA ARG A 172 -7.02 -67.28 14.64
C ARG A 172 -7.66 -67.15 13.27
N GLY A 173 -8.04 -65.94 12.91
CA GLY A 173 -8.76 -65.70 11.67
C GLY A 173 -8.71 -64.26 11.21
N VAL A 174 -9.29 -64.04 10.04
CA VAL A 174 -9.57 -62.72 9.49
C VAL A 174 -11.08 -62.53 9.49
N ALA A 175 -11.54 -61.49 10.16
CA ALA A 175 -12.93 -61.03 10.09
C ALA A 175 -13.04 -59.97 9.00
N ILE A 176 -13.77 -60.29 7.93
CA ILE A 176 -14.17 -59.34 6.88
C ILE A 176 -15.50 -58.73 7.31
N TYR A 177 -15.63 -57.41 7.22
CA TYR A 177 -16.81 -56.70 7.70
C TYR A 177 -17.25 -55.56 6.78
N LEU A 178 -18.55 -55.31 6.80
CA LEU A 178 -19.15 -54.07 6.29
C LEU A 178 -19.54 -53.23 7.50
N LEU A 179 -18.94 -52.07 7.64
CA LEU A 179 -19.15 -51.16 8.76
C LEU A 179 -20.11 -50.04 8.34
N ALA A 180 -21.12 -49.78 9.15
CA ALA A 180 -21.88 -48.54 9.11
C ALA A 180 -21.58 -47.72 10.37
N GLU A 181 -21.07 -46.51 10.17
CA GLU A 181 -20.83 -45.53 11.24
C GLU A 181 -21.92 -44.47 11.21
N ILE A 182 -22.61 -44.30 12.33
CA ILE A 182 -23.75 -43.41 12.49
C ILE A 182 -23.45 -42.40 13.60
N GLY A 183 -23.32 -41.13 13.25
CA GLY A 183 -23.14 -40.03 14.21
C GLY A 183 -24.38 -39.83 15.08
N LEU A 184 -24.18 -39.75 16.40
CA LEU A 184 -25.24 -39.67 17.41
C LEU A 184 -25.52 -38.26 17.96
N ASP A 185 -24.79 -37.23 17.50
CA ASP A 185 -24.87 -35.90 18.09
C ASP A 185 -26.27 -35.27 18.06
N VAL A 186 -26.67 -34.71 19.21
CA VAL A 186 -28.01 -34.20 19.54
C VAL A 186 -28.07 -32.65 19.59
N GLY A 187 -27.00 -31.96 19.17
CA GLY A 187 -26.97 -30.49 19.14
C GLY A 187 -27.76 -29.90 17.97
N SER A 188 -28.30 -28.69 18.14
CA SER A 188 -28.80 -27.88 17.02
C SER A 188 -27.61 -27.27 16.26
N PHE A 189 -27.62 -27.39 14.94
CA PHE A 189 -26.59 -26.82 14.07
C PHE A 189 -27.16 -25.67 13.26
N ASP A 190 -26.35 -24.65 13.01
CA ASP A 190 -26.69 -23.55 12.10
C ASP A 190 -26.88 -24.07 10.66
N GLY A 191 -26.20 -25.18 10.32
CA GLY A 191 -26.27 -25.81 9.00
C GLY A 191 -25.55 -25.01 7.92
N ARG A 192 -24.67 -24.09 8.34
CA ARG A 192 -23.88 -23.19 7.50
C ARG A 192 -22.67 -22.64 8.24
N ALA A 193 -21.67 -22.13 7.51
CA ALA A 193 -20.65 -21.27 8.11
C ALA A 193 -21.28 -19.96 8.62
N VAL A 194 -20.79 -19.44 9.75
CA VAL A 194 -21.37 -18.28 10.43
C VAL A 194 -20.30 -17.23 10.67
N LEU A 195 -20.64 -15.97 10.42
CA LEU A 195 -19.88 -14.81 10.88
C LEU A 195 -20.22 -14.60 12.37
N ASP A 196 -19.32 -15.01 13.27
CA ASP A 196 -19.53 -14.87 14.72
C ASP A 196 -19.31 -13.42 15.18
N ALA A 197 -18.32 -12.74 14.59
CA ALA A 197 -18.01 -11.33 14.86
C ALA A 197 -17.30 -10.69 13.66
N ALA A 198 -17.56 -9.40 13.45
CA ALA A 198 -16.78 -8.56 12.56
C ALA A 198 -16.47 -7.25 13.26
N THR A 199 -15.20 -6.87 13.31
CA THR A 199 -14.74 -5.59 13.85
C THR A 199 -14.10 -4.81 12.71
N THR A 200 -14.45 -3.54 12.58
CA THR A 200 -13.93 -2.67 11.52
C THR A 200 -13.52 -1.33 12.10
N VAL A 201 -12.44 -0.76 11.61
CA VAL A 201 -12.09 0.63 11.85
C VAL A 201 -12.82 1.54 10.85
N PRO A 202 -13.02 2.83 11.17
CA PRO A 202 -13.59 3.78 10.22
C PRO A 202 -12.78 3.85 8.92
N VAL A 203 -13.49 3.90 7.81
CA VAL A 203 -12.95 4.02 6.46
C VAL A 203 -12.87 5.50 6.10
N TYR A 204 -11.67 5.97 5.81
CA TYR A 204 -11.44 7.31 5.28
C TYR A 204 -11.41 7.25 3.75
N PRO A 205 -12.30 7.95 3.03
CA PRO A 205 -12.36 7.89 1.56
C PRO A 205 -11.02 8.23 0.88
N VAL A 206 -10.23 9.13 1.45
CA VAL A 206 -8.89 9.49 0.93
C VAL A 206 -7.90 8.32 0.94
N LEU A 207 -8.12 7.30 1.78
CA LEU A 207 -7.31 6.08 1.87
C LEU A 207 -7.93 4.88 1.13
N ALA A 208 -8.93 5.10 0.27
CA ALA A 208 -9.69 4.05 -0.41
C ALA A 208 -8.83 2.97 -1.10
N ASP A 209 -7.76 3.35 -1.81
CA ASP A 209 -6.87 2.38 -2.49
C ASP A 209 -6.09 1.52 -1.49
N ARG A 210 -5.76 2.08 -0.33
CA ARG A 210 -4.93 1.43 0.69
C ARG A 210 -5.64 0.22 1.30
N TYR A 211 -6.97 0.27 1.44
CA TYR A 211 -7.76 -0.83 2.01
C TYR A 211 -7.80 -2.11 1.17
N ARG A 212 -7.24 -2.10 -0.05
CA ARG A 212 -6.99 -3.32 -0.83
C ARG A 212 -5.82 -4.14 -0.30
N ARG A 213 -4.89 -3.50 0.42
CA ARG A 213 -3.64 -4.10 0.91
C ARG A 213 -3.56 -4.08 2.43
N ASP A 214 -4.16 -3.07 3.06
CA ASP A 214 -4.14 -2.88 4.50
C ASP A 214 -5.52 -3.25 5.06
N ALA A 215 -5.52 -4.11 6.07
CA ALA A 215 -6.75 -4.59 6.67
C ALA A 215 -7.44 -3.45 7.44
N PHE A 216 -8.72 -3.23 7.17
CA PHE A 216 -9.54 -2.26 7.92
C PHE A 216 -10.42 -2.94 8.97
N GLY A 217 -10.21 -4.23 9.22
CA GLY A 217 -11.00 -4.99 10.16
C GLY A 217 -10.61 -6.46 10.23
N VAL A 218 -11.30 -7.18 11.10
CA VAL A 218 -11.15 -8.63 11.27
C VAL A 218 -12.53 -9.27 11.36
N ALA A 219 -12.73 -10.35 10.58
CA ALA A 219 -13.91 -11.20 10.64
C ALA A 219 -13.57 -12.55 11.27
N THR A 220 -14.36 -12.97 12.26
CA THR A 220 -14.26 -14.28 12.89
C THR A 220 -15.33 -15.20 12.29
N ILE A 221 -14.88 -16.23 11.56
CA ILE A 221 -15.76 -17.22 10.94
C ILE A 221 -15.77 -18.48 11.79
N ARG A 222 -16.96 -18.96 12.14
CA ARG A 222 -17.18 -20.25 12.81
C ARG A 222 -17.76 -21.26 11.84
N ASN A 223 -17.27 -22.49 11.90
CA ASN A 223 -17.90 -23.61 11.22
C ASN A 223 -19.15 -24.08 12.00
N GLY A 224 -20.34 -23.64 11.56
CA GLY A 224 -21.65 -24.10 12.06
C GLY A 224 -22.26 -25.27 11.29
N GLU A 225 -21.50 -25.89 10.37
CA GLU A 225 -21.93 -27.09 9.66
C GLU A 225 -21.86 -28.36 10.55
N SER A 226 -22.49 -29.41 10.06
CA SER A 226 -22.55 -30.71 10.76
C SER A 226 -21.27 -31.56 10.62
N ALA A 227 -20.28 -31.11 9.84
CA ALA A 227 -18.97 -31.73 9.67
C ALA A 227 -17.90 -30.65 9.42
N GLU A 228 -16.64 -31.07 9.23
CA GLU A 228 -15.59 -30.16 8.80
C GLU A 228 -15.90 -29.58 7.41
N ILE A 229 -15.47 -28.33 7.22
CA ILE A 229 -15.54 -27.65 5.93
C ILE A 229 -14.14 -27.46 5.36
N ARG A 230 -14.04 -27.45 4.04
CA ARG A 230 -12.77 -27.35 3.31
C ARG A 230 -12.79 -26.18 2.34
N ASN A 231 -11.59 -25.76 1.93
CA ASN A 231 -11.39 -24.69 0.94
C ASN A 231 -12.20 -23.43 1.28
N VAL A 232 -12.17 -23.02 2.55
CA VAL A 232 -12.91 -21.85 3.01
C VAL A 232 -12.25 -20.60 2.45
N GLN A 233 -13.03 -19.74 1.82
CA GLN A 233 -12.61 -18.46 1.28
C GLN A 233 -13.54 -17.38 1.82
N VAL A 234 -12.96 -16.32 2.36
CA VAL A 234 -13.71 -15.19 2.90
C VAL A 234 -13.54 -14.02 1.95
N TRP A 235 -14.64 -13.44 1.53
CA TRP A 235 -14.68 -12.29 0.63
C TRP A 235 -15.44 -11.14 1.30
N PHE A 236 -15.04 -9.91 1.02
CA PHE A 236 -15.72 -8.72 1.50
C PHE A 236 -16.11 -7.80 0.35
N SER A 237 -17.31 -7.22 0.42
CA SER A 237 -17.73 -6.12 -0.46
C SER A 237 -18.65 -5.16 0.30
N ALA A 238 -18.74 -3.91 -0.15
CA ALA A 238 -19.73 -2.96 0.36
C ALA A 238 -20.57 -2.44 -0.81
N PRO A 239 -21.83 -2.91 -0.96
CA PRO A 239 -22.68 -2.54 -2.09
C PRO A 239 -22.78 -1.02 -2.29
N GLY A 240 -22.55 -0.56 -3.53
CA GLY A 240 -22.56 0.86 -3.90
C GLY A 240 -21.25 1.61 -3.65
N TYR A 241 -20.35 1.08 -2.81
CA TYR A 241 -19.09 1.74 -2.43
C TYR A 241 -17.83 0.98 -2.85
N THR A 242 -17.93 -0.32 -3.14
CA THR A 242 -16.82 -1.12 -3.67
C THR A 242 -17.03 -1.48 -5.14
N SER A 243 -15.93 -1.56 -5.90
CA SER A 243 -15.92 -2.03 -7.30
C SER A 243 -16.26 -3.52 -7.44
N GLY A 244 -16.21 -4.29 -6.34
CA GLY A 244 -16.51 -5.72 -6.30
C GLY A 244 -15.99 -6.39 -5.04
N PRO A 245 -16.23 -7.70 -4.88
CA PRO A 245 -15.74 -8.46 -3.74
C PRO A 245 -14.21 -8.67 -3.79
N ILE A 246 -13.55 -8.49 -2.65
CA ILE A 246 -12.12 -8.75 -2.46
C ILE A 246 -11.93 -9.99 -1.59
N LEU A 247 -11.01 -10.86 -2.00
CA LEU A 247 -10.60 -12.03 -1.23
C LEU A 247 -9.81 -11.58 0.01
N CYS A 248 -10.37 -11.86 1.18
CA CYS A 248 -9.83 -11.50 2.49
C CYS A 248 -8.87 -12.57 3.04
N GLY A 249 -9.08 -13.83 2.64
CA GLY A 249 -8.16 -14.91 2.96
C GLY A 249 -8.77 -16.28 2.71
N THR A 250 -7.94 -17.31 2.86
CA THR A 250 -8.34 -18.70 2.66
C THR A 250 -7.81 -19.61 3.77
N ILE A 251 -8.54 -20.67 4.08
CA ILE A 251 -8.07 -21.78 4.92
C ILE A 251 -8.51 -23.10 4.31
N ALA A 252 -7.58 -24.05 4.20
CA ALA A 252 -7.84 -25.32 3.53
C ALA A 252 -8.83 -26.22 4.30
N TYR A 253 -8.86 -26.08 5.63
CA TYR A 253 -9.60 -26.97 6.53
C TYR A 253 -10.04 -26.21 7.78
N LEU A 254 -11.33 -26.29 8.11
CA LEU A 254 -11.88 -25.79 9.37
C LEU A 254 -12.71 -26.88 10.04
N ALA A 255 -12.23 -27.35 11.19
CA ALA A 255 -12.90 -28.39 11.97
C ALA A 255 -14.31 -27.95 12.37
N ARG A 256 -15.18 -28.93 12.64
CA ARG A 256 -16.54 -28.67 13.12
C ARG A 256 -16.51 -27.84 14.41
N GLY A 257 -17.30 -26.77 14.46
CA GLY A 257 -17.37 -25.87 15.62
C GLY A 257 -16.16 -24.95 15.82
N ALA A 258 -15.07 -25.14 15.07
CA ALA A 258 -13.88 -24.30 15.18
C ALA A 258 -14.09 -22.91 14.58
N ARG A 259 -13.25 -21.97 15.00
CA ARG A 259 -13.23 -20.57 14.55
C ARG A 259 -11.91 -20.25 13.87
N ALA A 260 -11.96 -19.35 12.90
CA ALA A 260 -10.78 -18.76 12.25
C ALA A 260 -11.01 -17.27 12.02
N GLU A 261 -9.94 -16.48 12.16
CA GLU A 261 -9.96 -15.04 11.93
C GLU A 261 -9.38 -14.71 10.54
N PHE A 262 -10.01 -13.74 9.88
CA PHE A 262 -9.61 -13.27 8.56
C PHE A 262 -9.50 -11.74 8.57
N PRO A 263 -8.39 -11.17 8.07
CA PRO A 263 -8.29 -9.72 7.87
C PRO A 263 -9.28 -9.28 6.79
N LEU A 264 -9.94 -8.14 6.98
CA LEU A 264 -10.87 -7.59 6.00
C LEU A 264 -10.18 -6.56 5.10
N TYR A 265 -10.21 -6.81 3.79
CA TYR A 265 -9.76 -5.89 2.75
C TYR A 265 -10.94 -5.46 1.88
N ALA A 266 -10.87 -4.25 1.31
CA ALA A 266 -11.93 -3.69 0.49
C ALA A 266 -11.38 -2.95 -0.74
N GLY A 267 -12.04 -3.15 -1.88
CA GLY A 267 -11.76 -2.44 -3.12
C GLY A 267 -12.77 -1.32 -3.33
N PHE A 268 -12.65 -0.23 -2.59
CA PHE A 268 -13.54 0.92 -2.73
C PHE A 268 -13.46 1.53 -4.15
N SER A 269 -14.60 1.95 -4.68
CA SER A 269 -14.75 2.70 -5.93
C SER A 269 -14.82 4.20 -5.65
N ASP A 270 -14.70 5.03 -6.70
CA ASP A 270 -14.77 6.50 -6.61
C ASP A 270 -16.07 7.02 -5.96
N THR A 271 -17.13 6.22 -5.91
CA THR A 271 -18.37 6.53 -5.18
C THR A 271 -18.14 6.76 -3.68
N VAL A 272 -17.08 6.22 -3.09
CA VAL A 272 -16.72 6.51 -1.69
C VAL A 272 -16.39 7.99 -1.48
N MET A 273 -15.94 8.70 -2.53
CA MET A 273 -15.64 10.13 -2.50
C MET A 273 -16.90 11.02 -2.51
N THR A 274 -18.10 10.46 -2.67
CA THR A 274 -19.34 11.24 -2.57
C THR A 274 -19.85 11.39 -1.14
N VAL A 275 -19.24 10.69 -0.17
CA VAL A 275 -19.65 10.71 1.24
C VAL A 275 -19.23 12.03 1.90
N THR A 276 -20.21 12.83 2.32
CA THR A 276 -20.04 14.15 2.95
C THR A 276 -20.54 14.20 4.39
N GLU A 277 -20.77 13.05 5.02
CA GLU A 277 -21.12 12.92 6.44
C GLU A 277 -20.71 11.54 6.93
N LEU A 278 -20.76 11.30 8.25
CA LEU A 278 -20.54 9.95 8.77
C LEU A 278 -21.62 9.01 8.25
N LEU A 279 -21.26 8.13 7.33
CA LEU A 279 -22.16 7.14 6.78
C LEU A 279 -21.91 5.77 7.42
N ARG A 280 -22.94 5.20 8.04
CA ARG A 280 -22.94 3.79 8.45
C ARG A 280 -23.71 2.98 7.42
N THR A 281 -23.02 2.07 6.75
CA THR A 281 -23.61 1.23 5.69
C THR A 281 -23.30 -0.25 5.93
N ALA A 282 -24.08 -1.12 5.28
CA ALA A 282 -23.84 -2.55 5.32
C ALA A 282 -22.63 -2.93 4.45
N GLY A 283 -21.73 -3.72 5.03
CA GLY A 283 -20.76 -4.53 4.30
C GLY A 283 -21.23 -5.98 4.23
N GLU A 284 -20.97 -6.66 3.12
CA GLU A 284 -21.29 -8.06 2.92
C GLU A 284 -20.02 -8.90 3.04
N VAL A 285 -19.99 -9.83 4.00
CA VAL A 285 -18.99 -10.89 4.11
C VAL A 285 -19.55 -12.15 3.46
N ARG A 286 -18.94 -12.58 2.35
CA ARG A 286 -19.29 -13.80 1.64
C ARG A 286 -18.30 -14.92 1.96
N ILE A 287 -18.80 -16.03 2.47
CA ILE A 287 -18.02 -17.19 2.90
C ILE A 287 -18.31 -18.33 1.92
N ASP A 288 -17.34 -18.65 1.07
CA ASP A 288 -17.39 -19.81 0.20
C ASP A 288 -16.65 -20.97 0.85
N TYR A 289 -17.20 -22.17 0.82
CA TYR A 289 -16.57 -23.36 1.39
C TYR A 289 -17.15 -24.63 0.79
N GLU A 290 -16.53 -25.77 1.06
CA GLU A 290 -17.02 -27.08 0.66
C GLU A 290 -17.45 -27.90 1.87
N LEU A 291 -18.64 -28.51 1.77
CA LEU A 291 -19.11 -29.53 2.70
C LEU A 291 -19.22 -30.85 1.92
N LEU A 292 -18.47 -31.88 2.32
CA LEU A 292 -18.44 -33.16 1.61
C LEU A 292 -18.09 -33.06 0.11
N GLY A 293 -17.30 -32.05 -0.26
CA GLY A 293 -16.91 -31.76 -1.64
C GLY A 293 -17.98 -31.01 -2.45
N GLU A 294 -19.12 -30.70 -1.86
CA GLU A 294 -20.15 -29.85 -2.48
C GLU A 294 -19.88 -28.39 -2.13
N PRO A 295 -19.74 -27.48 -3.10
CA PRO A 295 -19.51 -26.07 -2.84
C PRO A 295 -20.77 -25.41 -2.24
N ARG A 296 -20.55 -24.54 -1.26
CA ARG A 296 -21.56 -23.73 -0.58
C ARG A 296 -21.08 -22.29 -0.47
N SER A 297 -22.02 -21.37 -0.44
CA SER A 297 -21.76 -19.94 -0.26
C SER A 297 -22.79 -19.35 0.70
N VAL A 298 -22.30 -18.59 1.67
CA VAL A 298 -23.12 -17.92 2.69
C VAL A 298 -22.75 -16.45 2.69
N ARG A 299 -23.75 -15.58 2.84
CA ARG A 299 -23.57 -14.14 3.01
C ARG A 299 -23.98 -13.74 4.42
N ALA A 300 -23.18 -12.88 5.02
CA ALA A 300 -23.44 -12.29 6.31
C ALA A 300 -23.18 -10.79 6.25
N ASP A 301 -24.07 -10.02 6.85
CA ASP A 301 -23.93 -8.57 6.89
C ASP A 301 -23.02 -8.16 8.07
N THR A 302 -22.19 -7.16 7.83
CA THR A 302 -21.47 -6.40 8.83
C THR A 302 -21.78 -4.92 8.65
N THR A 303 -21.46 -4.09 9.64
CA THR A 303 -21.56 -2.63 9.50
C THR A 303 -20.19 -2.04 9.27
N ILE A 304 -20.06 -1.13 8.31
CA ILE A 304 -18.88 -0.30 8.13
C ILE A 304 -19.25 1.17 8.34
N ALA A 305 -18.31 1.92 8.89
CA ALA A 305 -18.41 3.38 9.03
C ALA A 305 -17.49 4.04 8.01
N ILE A 306 -18.06 4.82 7.10
CA ILE A 306 -17.32 5.64 6.13
C ILE A 306 -17.36 7.09 6.65
N ARG A 307 -16.18 7.68 6.81
CA ARG A 307 -16.01 9.06 7.26
C ARG A 307 -16.25 10.04 6.11
N HIS A 308 -16.33 11.32 6.45
CA HIS A 308 -16.39 12.39 5.47
C HIS A 308 -15.18 12.30 4.52
N ARG A 309 -15.37 12.59 3.22
CA ARG A 309 -14.29 12.52 2.19
C ARG A 309 -13.09 13.45 2.43
N ASN A 310 -13.27 14.46 3.26
CA ASN A 310 -12.24 15.42 3.71
C ASN A 310 -11.57 14.99 5.02
N ALA A 311 -12.14 14.01 5.73
CA ALA A 311 -11.64 13.61 7.04
C ALA A 311 -10.43 12.69 6.92
N PHE A 312 -9.50 12.82 7.85
CA PHE A 312 -8.34 11.94 8.00
C PHE A 312 -7.74 12.03 9.42
N THR A 313 -6.69 11.24 9.70
CA THR A 313 -5.91 11.30 10.94
C THR A 313 -4.45 11.62 10.67
N TRP A 314 -3.80 12.31 11.60
CA TRP A 314 -2.40 12.75 11.51
C TRP A 314 -1.36 11.65 11.82
N ASP A 315 -1.74 10.37 11.73
CA ASP A 315 -0.83 9.23 11.96
C ASP A 315 0.42 9.27 11.06
N ASP A 316 0.23 9.72 9.82
CA ASP A 316 1.31 9.96 8.86
C ASP A 316 1.02 11.26 8.08
N PRO A 317 1.76 12.36 8.33
CA PRO A 317 1.52 13.66 7.72
C PRO A 317 1.61 13.65 6.18
N ARG A 318 2.24 12.63 5.60
CA ARG A 318 2.34 12.46 4.14
C ARG A 318 0.97 12.23 3.49
N ILE A 319 -0.07 11.94 4.27
CA ILE A 319 -1.47 11.87 3.80
C ILE A 319 -1.94 13.15 3.11
N LEU A 320 -1.37 14.31 3.46
CA LEU A 320 -1.65 15.57 2.74
C LEU A 320 -1.40 15.46 1.23
N ALA A 321 -0.45 14.62 0.80
CA ALA A 321 -0.16 14.39 -0.62
C ALA A 321 -1.37 13.82 -1.39
N SER A 322 -2.28 13.10 -0.71
CA SER A 322 -3.52 12.61 -1.32
C SER A 322 -4.50 13.73 -1.65
N PHE A 323 -4.47 14.84 -0.92
CA PHE A 323 -5.31 16.02 -1.18
C PHE A 323 -4.72 16.94 -2.25
N VAL A 324 -3.41 16.88 -2.48
CA VAL A 324 -2.71 17.64 -3.54
C VAL A 324 -3.03 17.07 -4.93
N SER A 325 -4.20 17.42 -5.46
CA SER A 325 -4.70 16.99 -6.78
C SER A 325 -4.34 17.98 -7.88
N THR A 326 -3.30 17.69 -8.65
CA THR A 326 -2.84 18.53 -9.78
C THR A 326 -3.78 18.50 -10.99
N ASN A 327 -4.69 17.52 -11.04
CA ASN A 327 -5.65 17.33 -12.14
C ASN A 327 -7.04 17.89 -11.83
N ASP A 328 -7.18 18.58 -10.69
CA ASP A 328 -8.41 19.29 -10.35
C ASP A 328 -8.70 20.37 -11.41
N GLN A 329 -9.90 20.33 -12.00
CA GLN A 329 -10.25 21.18 -13.14
C GLN A 329 -10.36 22.66 -12.76
N ALA A 330 -10.81 22.98 -11.54
CA ALA A 330 -10.90 24.37 -11.07
C ALA A 330 -9.50 24.95 -10.85
N LEU A 331 -8.60 24.13 -10.29
CA LEU A 331 -7.19 24.47 -10.12
C LEU A 331 -6.49 24.65 -11.47
N LEU A 332 -6.69 23.74 -12.42
CA LEU A 332 -6.07 23.80 -13.74
C LEU A 332 -6.50 25.04 -14.53
N ASP A 333 -7.78 25.44 -14.45
CA ASP A 333 -8.26 26.67 -15.09
C ASP A 333 -7.48 27.90 -14.60
N LEU A 334 -7.32 28.03 -13.27
CA LEU A 334 -6.63 29.17 -12.67
C LEU A 334 -5.12 29.12 -12.92
N SER A 335 -4.47 28.00 -12.62
CA SER A 335 -3.02 27.85 -12.67
C SER A 335 -2.48 28.00 -14.09
N LYS A 336 -3.13 27.39 -15.08
CA LYS A 336 -2.74 27.51 -16.50
C LYS A 336 -3.02 28.91 -17.04
N TYR A 337 -4.10 29.55 -16.60
CA TYR A 337 -4.37 30.95 -16.94
C TYR A 337 -3.26 31.87 -16.42
N VAL A 338 -2.95 31.83 -15.13
CA VAL A 338 -1.91 32.67 -14.50
C VAL A 338 -0.54 32.43 -15.15
N ALA A 339 -0.13 31.16 -15.31
CA ALA A 339 1.14 30.82 -15.94
C ALA A 339 1.22 31.26 -17.42
N GLY A 340 0.08 31.25 -18.13
CA GLY A 340 -0.01 31.76 -19.50
C GLY A 340 0.15 33.27 -19.58
N VAL A 341 -0.52 34.00 -18.67
CA VAL A 341 -0.51 35.46 -18.61
C VAL A 341 0.88 36.03 -18.30
N VAL A 342 1.61 35.42 -17.35
CA VAL A 342 2.95 35.95 -16.96
C VAL A 342 4.07 35.51 -17.89
N ARG A 343 3.84 34.56 -18.80
CA ARG A 343 4.90 33.93 -19.61
C ARG A 343 5.77 34.94 -20.36
N SER A 344 5.16 35.96 -20.97
CA SER A 344 5.88 37.00 -21.71
C SER A 344 6.59 38.02 -20.82
N ALA A 345 6.26 38.09 -19.53
CA ALA A 345 6.89 38.98 -18.57
C ALA A 345 8.03 38.31 -17.78
N THR A 346 8.22 36.99 -17.93
CA THR A 346 9.31 36.25 -17.27
C THR A 346 10.68 36.74 -17.72
N ARG A 347 11.66 36.64 -16.82
CA ARG A 347 13.06 37.04 -17.04
C ARG A 347 13.96 35.82 -17.03
N THR A 348 14.87 35.72 -17.97
CA THR A 348 15.80 34.59 -18.11
C THR A 348 16.85 34.54 -17.01
N GLU A 349 17.13 35.67 -16.35
CA GLU A 349 18.17 35.81 -15.32
C GLU A 349 17.67 35.35 -13.94
N ILE A 350 16.36 35.15 -13.80
CA ILE A 350 15.71 34.71 -12.57
C ILE A 350 15.23 33.28 -12.76
N ASP A 351 15.41 32.44 -11.74
CA ASP A 351 14.98 31.05 -11.76
C ASP A 351 13.49 30.93 -12.17
N SER A 352 13.22 30.06 -13.15
CA SER A 352 11.88 29.92 -13.74
C SER A 352 10.88 29.33 -12.76
N ASN A 353 11.31 28.38 -11.92
CA ASN A 353 10.45 27.78 -10.90
C ASN A 353 10.05 28.82 -9.85
N MET A 354 10.98 29.68 -9.42
CA MET A 354 10.70 30.81 -8.54
C MET A 354 9.66 31.74 -9.15
N GLN A 355 9.79 32.07 -10.44
CA GLN A 355 8.85 32.93 -11.16
C GLN A 355 7.45 32.32 -11.29
N TYR A 356 7.33 31.03 -11.52
CA TYR A 356 6.00 30.39 -11.54
C TYR A 356 5.41 30.25 -10.13
N ALA A 357 6.23 29.93 -9.13
CA ALA A 357 5.79 29.86 -7.74
C ALA A 357 5.25 31.21 -7.24
N LEU A 358 5.94 32.32 -7.54
CA LEU A 358 5.49 33.66 -7.15
C LEU A 358 4.24 34.10 -7.95
N ALA A 359 4.20 33.81 -9.26
CA ALA A 359 3.07 34.16 -10.10
C ALA A 359 1.78 33.48 -9.63
N LEU A 360 1.86 32.18 -9.32
CA LEU A 360 0.72 31.40 -8.86
C LEU A 360 0.25 31.84 -7.47
N PHE A 361 1.17 32.18 -6.57
CA PHE A 361 0.83 32.72 -5.26
C PHE A 361 0.05 34.05 -5.39
N GLU A 362 0.59 34.98 -6.17
CA GLU A 362 -0.08 36.27 -6.42
C GLU A 362 -1.39 36.10 -7.20
N GLY A 363 -1.46 35.12 -8.11
CA GLY A 363 -2.67 34.77 -8.82
C GLY A 363 -3.79 34.28 -7.87
N LEU A 364 -3.46 33.45 -6.89
CA LEU A 364 -4.39 33.00 -5.85
C LEU A 364 -4.84 34.18 -4.97
N ARG A 365 -3.90 35.04 -4.54
CA ARG A 365 -4.21 36.24 -3.76
C ARG A 365 -5.14 37.20 -4.51
N LEU A 366 -4.85 37.48 -5.78
CA LEU A 366 -5.66 38.35 -6.64
C LEU A 366 -6.99 37.73 -7.04
N ALA A 367 -7.11 36.40 -7.02
CA ALA A 367 -8.41 35.73 -7.13
C ALA A 367 -9.29 35.96 -5.88
N GLY A 368 -8.75 36.55 -4.82
CA GLY A 368 -9.46 36.95 -3.61
C GLY A 368 -9.47 35.87 -2.54
N LEU A 369 -8.54 34.90 -2.60
CA LEU A 369 -8.38 33.90 -1.57
C LEU A 369 -7.78 34.51 -0.30
N ALA A 370 -8.18 33.97 0.84
CA ALA A 370 -7.74 34.42 2.14
C ALA A 370 -7.58 33.26 3.13
N TRP A 371 -6.59 33.39 4.02
CA TRP A 371 -6.57 32.58 5.22
C TRP A 371 -7.75 32.92 6.12
N SER A 372 -8.40 31.88 6.63
CA SER A 372 -9.43 31.96 7.66
C SER A 372 -9.29 30.74 8.55
N PRO A 373 -9.15 30.89 9.88
CA PRO A 373 -9.04 29.74 10.76
C PRO A 373 -10.35 28.95 10.76
N ASP A 374 -10.28 27.62 10.76
CA ASP A 374 -11.44 26.77 11.01
C ASP A 374 -11.80 26.84 12.51
N PRO A 375 -13.02 27.27 12.89
CA PRO A 375 -13.42 27.38 14.28
C PRO A 375 -13.75 26.03 14.95
N GLN A 376 -13.95 24.96 14.19
CA GLN A 376 -14.30 23.61 14.67
C GLN A 376 -13.08 22.70 14.77
N THR A 377 -12.22 22.70 13.76
CA THR A 377 -10.99 21.89 13.71
C THR A 377 -9.80 22.75 13.31
N PRO A 378 -9.31 23.66 14.18
CA PRO A 378 -8.15 24.46 13.85
C PRO A 378 -6.92 23.57 13.68
N TYR A 379 -6.22 23.68 12.55
CA TYR A 379 -4.98 22.94 12.23
C TYR A 379 -4.05 22.74 13.44
N ALA A 380 -3.68 23.83 14.14
CA ALA A 380 -2.74 23.80 15.26
C ALA A 380 -3.22 22.92 16.44
N ALA A 381 -4.53 22.82 16.65
CA ALA A 381 -5.10 21.96 17.69
C ALA A 381 -5.10 20.48 17.26
N MET A 382 -5.38 20.21 16.00
CA MET A 382 -5.50 18.84 15.47
C MET A 382 -4.12 18.19 15.26
N ARG A 383 -3.13 18.94 14.74
CA ARG A 383 -1.77 18.43 14.51
C ARG A 383 -1.10 17.94 15.80
N GLY A 384 -1.39 18.58 16.94
CA GLY A 384 -0.88 18.20 18.25
C GLY A 384 -1.42 16.87 18.79
N THR A 385 -2.51 16.35 18.22
CA THR A 385 -3.22 15.16 18.71
C THR A 385 -3.42 14.15 17.59
N SER A 386 -2.50 13.19 17.45
CA SER A 386 -2.50 12.23 16.32
C SER A 386 -3.77 11.39 16.17
N ALA A 387 -4.59 11.27 17.23
CA ALA A 387 -5.81 10.46 17.26
C ALA A 387 -7.10 11.24 16.92
N GLU A 388 -7.05 12.56 16.80
CA GLU A 388 -8.23 13.37 16.45
C GLU A 388 -8.41 13.47 14.93
N GLU A 389 -9.68 13.48 14.50
CA GLU A 389 -10.04 13.60 13.09
C GLU A 389 -9.93 15.05 12.65
N ASP A 390 -9.17 15.28 11.58
CA ASP A 390 -9.01 16.59 10.96
C ASP A 390 -9.65 16.62 9.56
N TYR A 391 -9.92 17.81 9.03
CA TYR A 391 -10.62 18.04 7.77
C TYR A 391 -9.81 18.92 6.83
N VAL A 392 -9.34 18.35 5.72
CA VAL A 392 -8.65 19.11 4.66
C VAL A 392 -9.55 19.27 3.44
N GLN A 393 -9.63 20.50 2.93
CA GLN A 393 -10.29 20.86 1.69
C GLN A 393 -9.45 20.43 0.48
N TYR A 394 -10.14 19.88 -0.53
CA TYR A 394 -9.55 19.69 -1.84
C TYR A 394 -9.40 21.04 -2.57
N PRO A 395 -8.45 21.19 -3.53
CA PRO A 395 -8.18 22.45 -4.21
C PRO A 395 -9.43 23.19 -4.75
N HIS A 396 -10.38 22.49 -5.36
CA HIS A 396 -11.63 23.13 -5.82
C HIS A 396 -12.50 23.69 -4.69
N GLN A 397 -12.50 23.09 -3.50
CA GLN A 397 -13.27 23.57 -2.35
C GLN A 397 -12.68 24.87 -1.83
N THR A 398 -11.37 24.92 -1.61
CA THR A 398 -10.65 26.12 -1.18
C THR A 398 -10.83 27.27 -2.17
N LEU A 399 -10.81 26.98 -3.48
CA LEU A 399 -11.11 27.96 -4.52
C LEU A 399 -12.58 28.42 -4.50
N ALA A 400 -13.53 27.50 -4.29
CA ALA A 400 -14.96 27.81 -4.25
C ALA A 400 -15.34 28.64 -3.02
N TYR A 401 -14.77 28.32 -1.85
CA TYR A 401 -14.99 29.04 -0.60
C TYR A 401 -14.20 30.34 -0.51
N ALA A 402 -13.21 30.53 -1.41
CA ALA A 402 -12.29 31.66 -1.42
C ALA A 402 -11.48 31.80 -0.12
N GLY A 403 -11.16 30.67 0.51
CA GLY A 403 -10.37 30.61 1.72
C GLY A 403 -10.36 29.24 2.37
N GLY A 404 -9.46 29.09 3.33
CA GLY A 404 -9.21 27.89 4.12
C GLY A 404 -8.18 28.21 5.20
N ASP A 405 -7.89 27.26 6.06
CA ASP A 405 -6.80 27.36 7.04
C ASP A 405 -5.46 26.91 6.42
N SER A 406 -4.48 26.60 7.27
CA SER A 406 -3.07 26.52 6.85
C SER A 406 -2.78 25.34 5.91
N ASP A 407 -3.32 24.17 6.21
CA ASP A 407 -3.20 22.95 5.40
C ASP A 407 -4.06 23.01 4.13
N ASP A 408 -5.27 23.58 4.19
CA ASP A 408 -6.09 23.86 3.01
C ASP A 408 -5.33 24.70 1.96
N LEU A 409 -4.77 25.83 2.40
CA LEU A 409 -4.02 26.72 1.52
C LEU A 409 -2.71 26.11 1.05
N ALA A 410 -2.05 25.30 1.88
CA ALA A 410 -0.85 24.58 1.49
C ALA A 410 -1.12 23.52 0.43
N VAL A 411 -2.18 22.72 0.58
CA VAL A 411 -2.62 21.75 -0.40
C VAL A 411 -2.95 22.43 -1.73
N LEU A 412 -3.70 23.54 -1.70
CA LEU A 412 -4.03 24.30 -2.89
C LEU A 412 -2.79 24.89 -3.57
N TYR A 413 -1.91 25.55 -2.82
CA TYR A 413 -0.74 26.20 -3.39
C TYR A 413 0.26 25.20 -3.94
N ALA A 414 0.53 24.11 -3.21
CA ALA A 414 1.37 23.02 -3.69
C ALA A 414 0.83 22.38 -4.96
N ALA A 415 -0.49 22.14 -5.02
CA ALA A 415 -1.12 21.60 -6.23
C ALA A 415 -1.00 22.58 -7.41
N ALA A 416 -1.14 23.89 -7.15
CA ALA A 416 -1.03 24.92 -8.19
C ALA A 416 0.37 24.92 -8.82
N ILE A 417 1.43 24.93 -8.01
CA ILE A 417 2.81 24.98 -8.53
C ILE A 417 3.23 23.66 -9.21
N GLU A 418 2.83 22.50 -8.68
CA GLU A 418 3.09 21.22 -9.37
C GLU A 418 2.33 21.09 -10.68
N SER A 419 1.12 21.65 -10.78
CA SER A 419 0.34 21.60 -12.02
C SER A 419 1.05 22.27 -13.20
N VAL A 420 1.95 23.22 -12.95
CA VAL A 420 2.77 23.91 -13.97
C VAL A 420 4.19 23.36 -14.08
N GLY A 421 4.50 22.27 -13.37
CA GLY A 421 5.78 21.56 -13.46
C GLY A 421 6.83 22.01 -12.45
N VAL A 422 6.48 22.84 -11.45
CA VAL A 422 7.40 23.18 -10.35
C VAL A 422 7.30 22.12 -9.27
N PRO A 423 8.36 21.33 -9.00
CA PRO A 423 8.31 20.33 -7.94
C PRO A 423 8.09 20.99 -6.58
N ALA A 424 7.25 20.36 -5.76
CA ALA A 424 6.90 20.88 -4.44
C ALA A 424 7.06 19.83 -3.34
N ALA A 425 7.30 20.33 -2.14
CA ALA A 425 7.36 19.59 -0.91
C ALA A 425 6.51 20.28 0.16
N LEU A 426 6.08 19.52 1.16
CA LEU A 426 5.35 20.04 2.30
C LEU A 426 6.18 19.86 3.57
N ILE A 427 6.01 20.80 4.49
CA ILE A 427 6.61 20.78 5.83
C ILE A 427 5.48 21.12 6.82
N PRO A 428 4.74 20.10 7.31
CA PRO A 428 3.66 20.29 8.26
C PRO A 428 4.21 20.57 9.66
N LEU A 429 4.34 21.85 10.01
CA LEU A 429 4.79 22.33 11.32
C LEU A 429 3.62 22.36 12.31
N PRO A 430 3.86 22.54 13.62
CA PRO A 430 2.78 22.56 14.61
C PRO A 430 1.66 23.58 14.35
N ASP A 431 2.03 24.81 13.92
CA ASP A 431 1.08 25.92 13.77
C ASP A 431 0.80 26.30 12.31
N ASP A 432 1.51 25.72 11.34
CA ASP A 432 1.41 26.08 9.93
C ASP A 432 1.87 24.94 9.01
N VAL A 433 1.48 24.98 7.73
CA VAL A 433 2.00 24.08 6.70
C VAL A 433 2.79 24.88 5.68
N VAL A 434 4.12 24.73 5.71
CA VAL A 434 5.00 25.41 4.75
C VAL A 434 5.08 24.60 3.46
N VAL A 435 4.89 25.27 2.34
CA VAL A 435 5.11 24.72 0.99
C VAL A 435 6.50 25.11 0.53
N ALA A 436 7.31 24.13 0.18
CA ALA A 436 8.64 24.34 -0.36
C ALA A 436 8.63 24.12 -1.87
N ALA A 437 8.90 25.16 -2.66
CA ALA A 437 9.01 25.07 -4.12
C ALA A 437 10.47 24.83 -4.54
N GLN A 438 10.74 23.83 -5.37
CA GLN A 438 12.11 23.53 -5.81
C GLN A 438 12.62 24.60 -6.78
N LEU A 439 13.81 25.14 -6.51
CA LEU A 439 14.52 25.99 -7.46
C LEU A 439 15.33 25.12 -8.43
N GLY A 440 15.49 25.56 -9.68
CA GLY A 440 16.38 24.93 -10.66
C GLY A 440 17.87 25.13 -10.36
N LEU A 441 18.23 25.41 -9.12
CA LEU A 441 19.57 25.78 -8.68
C LEU A 441 20.13 24.70 -7.75
N SER A 442 21.42 24.36 -7.95
CA SER A 442 22.18 23.62 -6.94
C SER A 442 22.37 24.47 -5.69
N GLU A 443 22.65 23.83 -4.54
CA GLU A 443 22.94 24.56 -3.30
C GLU A 443 24.05 25.62 -3.49
N THR A 444 25.10 25.29 -4.24
CA THR A 444 26.20 26.23 -4.50
C THR A 444 25.73 27.42 -5.34
N ALA A 445 24.94 27.17 -6.39
CA ALA A 445 24.40 28.23 -7.25
C ALA A 445 23.42 29.13 -6.48
N ALA A 446 22.54 28.55 -5.68
CA ALA A 446 21.60 29.29 -4.85
C ALA A 446 22.30 30.14 -3.78
N ARG A 447 23.34 29.63 -3.11
CA ARG A 447 24.14 30.43 -2.16
C ARG A 447 24.88 31.59 -2.81
N ALA A 448 25.22 31.49 -4.09
CA ALA A 448 25.79 32.59 -4.85
C ALA A 448 24.71 33.61 -5.30
N PHE A 449 23.52 33.12 -5.66
CA PHE A 449 22.40 33.92 -6.12
C PHE A 449 21.69 34.68 -4.99
N PHE A 450 21.37 34.05 -3.87
CA PHE A 450 20.69 34.74 -2.76
C PHE A 450 21.69 35.44 -1.85
N SER A 451 21.38 36.67 -1.46
CA SER A 451 22.17 37.49 -0.54
C SER A 451 22.06 37.02 0.91
N ASP A 452 20.91 36.45 1.27
CA ASP A 452 20.62 35.82 2.56
C ASP A 452 20.28 34.32 2.36
N PRO A 453 21.24 33.42 2.60
CA PRO A 453 21.00 31.98 2.49
C PRO A 453 19.96 31.44 3.47
N ASP A 454 19.67 32.14 4.56
CA ASP A 454 18.69 31.69 5.57
C ASP A 454 17.24 31.85 5.09
N GLN A 455 17.03 32.48 3.92
CA GLN A 455 15.75 32.53 3.21
C GLN A 455 15.49 31.27 2.37
N ILE A 456 16.49 30.39 2.21
CA ILE A 456 16.44 29.23 1.33
C ILE A 456 16.63 27.96 2.17
N LEU A 457 15.81 26.96 1.89
CA LEU A 457 15.95 25.63 2.48
C LEU A 457 16.82 24.76 1.57
N PHE A 458 17.80 24.07 2.13
CA PHE A 458 18.66 23.13 1.41
C PHE A 458 18.41 21.70 1.88
N VAL A 459 17.98 20.83 0.98
CA VAL A 459 17.71 19.41 1.25
C VAL A 459 18.29 18.59 0.09
N ASP A 460 19.10 17.57 0.41
CA ASP A 460 19.79 16.70 -0.55
C ASP A 460 20.61 17.43 -1.64
N GLY A 461 21.18 18.60 -1.31
CA GLY A 461 21.97 19.43 -2.24
C GLY A 461 21.14 20.28 -3.21
N GLU A 462 19.82 20.24 -3.09
CA GLU A 462 18.86 21.04 -3.87
C GLU A 462 18.41 22.26 -3.05
N ALA A 463 18.13 23.37 -3.73
CA ALA A 463 17.62 24.59 -3.14
C ALA A 463 16.08 24.67 -3.24
N TRP A 464 15.44 25.00 -2.14
CA TRP A 464 13.98 25.06 -2.00
C TRP A 464 13.56 26.41 -1.43
N LEU A 465 12.47 26.95 -1.96
CA LEU A 465 11.87 28.20 -1.53
C LEU A 465 10.72 27.91 -0.55
N PRO A 466 10.92 28.07 0.78
CA PRO A 466 9.87 27.84 1.76
C PRO A 466 8.88 29.01 1.77
N VAL A 467 7.61 28.74 1.50
CA VAL A 467 6.54 29.73 1.44
C VAL A 467 5.42 29.28 2.38
N SER A 468 4.99 30.15 3.30
CA SER A 468 3.82 29.93 4.14
C SER A 468 2.57 30.54 3.47
N PRO A 469 1.63 29.71 2.99
CA PRO A 469 0.40 30.19 2.36
C PRO A 469 -0.55 30.89 3.32
N THR A 470 -0.37 30.74 4.63
CA THR A 470 -1.11 31.47 5.66
C THR A 470 -1.01 32.99 5.48
N PHE A 471 0.12 33.50 4.96
CA PHE A 471 0.33 34.92 4.67
C PHE A 471 -0.10 35.33 3.24
N LEU A 472 -1.11 34.64 2.68
CA LEU A 472 -1.57 34.90 1.31
C LEU A 472 -1.99 36.36 1.10
N ARG A 473 -2.63 37.00 2.08
CA ARG A 473 -3.13 38.38 1.95
C ARG A 473 -2.00 39.41 1.90
N GLU A 474 -0.93 39.16 2.63
CA GLU A 474 0.25 40.02 2.77
C GLU A 474 1.18 39.95 1.55
N GLY A 475 0.97 38.96 0.68
CA GLY A 475 1.71 38.79 -0.57
C GLY A 475 2.96 37.92 -0.42
N PHE A 476 3.50 37.54 -1.57
CA PHE A 476 4.51 36.49 -1.67
C PHE A 476 5.79 36.76 -0.88
N LEU A 477 6.30 38.00 -0.88
CA LEU A 477 7.53 38.32 -0.15
C LEU A 477 7.40 38.08 1.35
N ARG A 478 6.23 38.39 1.92
CA ARG A 478 5.95 38.14 3.34
C ARG A 478 5.83 36.63 3.59
N ALA A 479 5.05 35.95 2.76
CA ALA A 479 4.86 34.49 2.84
C ALA A 479 6.16 33.69 2.74
N TRP A 480 7.07 34.10 1.86
CA TRP A 480 8.40 33.51 1.73
C TRP A 480 9.25 33.77 2.98
N SER A 481 9.35 35.04 3.43
CA SER A 481 10.15 35.38 4.60
C SER A 481 9.66 34.67 5.87
N GLU A 482 8.34 34.54 6.04
CA GLU A 482 7.75 33.83 7.17
C GLU A 482 7.90 32.31 7.04
N GLY A 483 7.75 31.75 5.84
CA GLY A 483 8.03 30.32 5.60
C GLY A 483 9.46 29.94 5.96
N ALA A 484 10.44 30.74 5.54
CA ALA A 484 11.85 30.55 5.91
C ALA A 484 12.07 30.69 7.43
N ARG A 485 11.44 31.69 8.06
CA ARG A 485 11.50 31.89 9.52
C ARG A 485 10.95 30.68 10.27
N LEU A 486 9.77 30.19 9.90
CA LEU A 486 9.09 29.07 10.57
C LEU A 486 9.93 27.78 10.50
N VAL A 487 10.49 27.46 9.34
CA VAL A 487 11.36 26.29 9.16
C VAL A 487 12.63 26.40 10.00
N ARG A 488 13.22 27.60 10.11
CA ARG A 488 14.44 27.81 10.91
C ARG A 488 14.19 27.78 12.41
N GLU A 489 13.07 28.35 12.86
CA GLU A 489 12.78 28.54 14.28
C GLU A 489 12.08 27.33 14.92
N THR A 490 11.46 26.45 14.11
CA THR A 490 10.80 25.25 14.60
C THR A 490 11.77 24.08 14.71
N PRO A 491 12.02 23.53 15.93
CA PRO A 491 12.89 22.38 16.09
C PRO A 491 12.38 21.17 15.33
N GLY A 492 13.26 20.51 14.55
CA GLY A 492 12.89 19.31 13.78
C GLY A 492 12.10 19.57 12.50
N ALA A 493 11.86 20.83 12.11
CA ALA A 493 11.12 21.19 10.89
C ALA A 493 11.63 20.46 9.63
N VAL A 494 12.95 20.38 9.44
CA VAL A 494 13.56 19.69 8.29
C VAL A 494 13.27 18.17 8.30
N GLY A 495 13.02 17.58 9.48
CA GLY A 495 12.61 16.18 9.60
C GLY A 495 11.16 15.91 9.15
N GLU A 496 10.31 16.93 9.15
CA GLU A 496 8.93 16.87 8.66
C GLU A 496 8.85 17.10 7.14
N PHE A 497 9.95 17.51 6.49
CA PHE A 497 9.99 17.74 5.04
C PHE A 497 9.74 16.45 4.26
N PHE A 498 8.80 16.47 3.32
CA PHE A 498 8.65 15.41 2.32
C PHE A 498 8.32 15.97 0.93
N ARG A 499 9.01 15.43 -0.08
CA ARG A 499 8.68 15.69 -1.49
C ARG A 499 7.34 15.05 -1.82
N LEU A 500 6.45 15.78 -2.50
CA LEU A 500 5.14 15.27 -2.89
C LEU A 500 5.25 14.07 -3.85
N ALA A 501 6.24 14.09 -4.75
CA ALA A 501 6.52 12.98 -5.65
C ALA A 501 6.83 11.65 -4.91
N ASP A 502 7.51 11.71 -3.77
CA ASP A 502 7.83 10.53 -2.97
C ASP A 502 6.65 10.10 -2.10
N ALA A 503 5.97 11.07 -1.45
CA ALA A 503 4.80 10.82 -0.61
C ALA A 503 3.66 10.15 -1.38
N ARG A 504 3.45 10.54 -2.65
CA ARG A 504 2.41 9.96 -3.52
C ARG A 504 2.54 8.47 -3.78
N ARG A 505 3.72 7.87 -3.58
CA ARG A 505 3.89 6.41 -3.67
C ARG A 505 3.12 5.67 -2.58
N ALA A 506 3.02 6.27 -1.39
CA ALA A 506 2.26 5.75 -0.27
C ALA A 506 0.85 6.32 -0.19
N PHE A 507 0.68 7.59 -0.58
CA PHE A 507 -0.55 8.36 -0.52
C PHE A 507 -0.90 8.97 -1.89
N PRO A 508 -1.42 8.17 -2.85
CA PRO A 508 -1.77 8.66 -4.18
C PRO A 508 -2.76 9.83 -4.12
N SER A 509 -2.65 10.75 -5.06
CA SER A 509 -3.60 11.86 -5.18
C SER A 509 -5.00 11.37 -5.53
N VAL A 510 -5.99 11.84 -4.79
CA VAL A 510 -7.40 11.47 -4.98
C VAL A 510 -8.17 12.71 -5.41
N GLY A 511 -8.88 12.61 -6.53
CA GLY A 511 -9.77 13.67 -7.00
C GLY A 511 -11.21 13.45 -6.54
N VAL A 512 -11.98 14.54 -6.45
CA VAL A 512 -13.43 14.46 -6.22
C VAL A 512 -14.15 14.52 -7.57
N PRO A 513 -14.98 13.52 -7.92
CA PRO A 513 -15.69 13.50 -9.20
C PRO A 513 -16.83 14.53 -9.24
N GLY A 514 -17.15 15.03 -10.45
CA GLY A 514 -18.37 15.82 -10.71
C GLY A 514 -18.33 17.28 -10.25
N VAL A 515 -17.15 17.84 -9.99
CA VAL A 515 -17.00 19.22 -9.51
C VAL A 515 -17.20 20.23 -10.65
N ALA A 516 -18.09 21.20 -10.45
CA ALA A 516 -18.32 22.30 -11.39
C ALA A 516 -17.18 23.34 -11.34
N ILE A 517 -16.79 23.88 -12.50
CA ILE A 517 -15.73 24.87 -12.62
C ILE A 517 -16.23 26.21 -12.06
N GLY A 518 -15.77 26.58 -10.86
CA GLY A 518 -15.90 27.93 -10.32
C GLY A 518 -14.98 28.89 -11.07
N ARG A 519 -15.52 29.78 -11.91
CA ARG A 519 -14.72 30.76 -12.66
C ARG A 519 -14.41 31.97 -11.81
N ARG A 520 -13.26 31.97 -11.13
CA ARG A 520 -12.72 33.17 -10.46
C ARG A 520 -11.31 33.46 -10.96
N ARG A 521 -11.22 33.93 -12.20
CA ARG A 521 -9.95 34.36 -12.78
C ARG A 521 -9.61 35.77 -12.29
N PRO A 522 -8.38 36.00 -11.80
CA PRO A 522 -7.92 37.34 -11.46
C PRO A 522 -7.82 38.21 -12.72
N ASN A 523 -7.80 39.53 -12.56
CA ASN A 523 -7.63 40.45 -13.68
C ASN A 523 -6.22 40.30 -14.28
N GLU A 524 -6.15 40.10 -15.60
CA GLU A 524 -4.89 39.90 -16.34
C GLU A 524 -3.86 41.01 -16.07
N THR A 525 -4.29 42.26 -16.20
CA THR A 525 -3.40 43.42 -16.04
C THR A 525 -2.88 43.55 -14.62
N GLU A 526 -3.70 43.20 -13.62
CA GLU A 526 -3.29 43.20 -12.22
C GLU A 526 -2.28 42.09 -11.93
N VAL A 527 -2.48 40.89 -12.49
CA VAL A 527 -1.54 39.76 -12.36
C VAL A 527 -0.18 40.13 -12.96
N VAL A 528 -0.14 40.61 -14.21
CA VAL A 528 1.13 40.99 -14.87
C VAL A 528 1.83 42.09 -14.10
N ARG A 529 1.09 43.10 -13.61
CA ARG A 529 1.66 44.20 -12.82
C ARG A 529 2.22 43.71 -11.49
N ALA A 530 1.46 42.92 -10.74
CA ALA A 530 1.90 42.36 -9.47
C ALA A 530 3.15 41.49 -9.66
N PHE A 531 3.14 40.59 -10.65
CA PHE A 531 4.27 39.76 -11.04
C PHE A 531 5.52 40.58 -11.36
N THR A 532 5.40 41.55 -12.28
CA THR A 532 6.54 42.37 -12.73
C THR A 532 7.13 43.19 -11.59
N ASN A 533 6.28 43.78 -10.75
CA ASN A 533 6.71 44.53 -9.57
C ASN A 533 7.42 43.63 -8.56
N LEU A 534 6.91 42.42 -8.32
CA LEU A 534 7.51 41.49 -7.36
C LEU A 534 8.88 41.00 -7.84
N VAL A 535 9.01 40.67 -9.13
CA VAL A 535 10.30 40.30 -9.73
C VAL A 535 11.31 41.44 -9.58
N ALA A 536 10.89 42.69 -9.84
CA ALA A 536 11.75 43.86 -9.63
C ALA A 536 12.16 44.04 -8.16
N LEU A 537 11.23 43.84 -7.21
CA LEU A 537 11.53 43.91 -5.78
C LEU A 537 12.49 42.83 -5.31
N ILE A 538 12.34 41.59 -5.82
CA ILE A 538 13.27 40.49 -5.53
C ILE A 538 14.66 40.84 -6.07
N VAL A 539 14.75 41.30 -7.32
CA VAL A 539 16.02 41.72 -7.92
C VAL A 539 16.69 42.81 -7.07
N GLU A 540 15.96 43.86 -6.69
CA GLU A 540 16.50 44.94 -5.86
C GLU A 540 16.98 44.41 -4.50
N ARG A 541 16.19 43.55 -3.85
CA ARG A 541 16.52 42.94 -2.56
C ARG A 541 17.82 42.13 -2.61
N GLU A 542 18.07 41.41 -3.69
CA GLU A 542 19.28 40.60 -3.86
C GLU A 542 20.49 41.39 -4.37
N VAL A 543 20.27 42.40 -5.21
CA VAL A 543 21.34 43.18 -5.85
C VAL A 543 21.87 44.28 -4.93
N ALA A 544 21.01 45.04 -4.25
CA ALA A 544 21.43 46.22 -3.49
C ALA A 544 22.52 45.92 -2.43
N PRO A 545 22.38 44.89 -1.56
CA PRO A 545 23.41 44.58 -0.56
C PRO A 545 24.75 44.17 -1.18
N LYS A 546 24.72 43.51 -2.35
CA LYS A 546 25.92 43.07 -3.08
C LYS A 546 26.58 44.26 -3.78
N ALA A 547 25.81 45.11 -4.43
CA ALA A 547 26.27 46.33 -5.08
C ALA A 547 26.92 47.28 -4.06
N ASP A 548 26.32 47.46 -2.89
CA ASP A 548 26.86 48.31 -1.82
C ASP A 548 28.17 47.76 -1.23
N ARG A 549 28.34 46.44 -1.19
CA ARG A 549 29.60 45.81 -0.79
C ARG A 549 30.71 46.12 -1.80
N ILE A 550 30.41 46.05 -3.10
CA ILE A 550 31.37 46.38 -4.16
C ILE A 550 31.71 47.88 -4.13
N ARG A 551 30.70 48.75 -4.02
CA ARG A 551 30.87 50.20 -3.97
C ARG A 551 31.68 50.68 -2.76
N ARG A 552 31.55 50.02 -1.61
CA ARG A 552 32.38 50.34 -0.43
C ARG A 552 33.88 50.11 -0.63
N ALA A 553 34.25 49.28 -1.60
CA ALA A 553 35.65 49.08 -1.97
C ALA A 553 36.18 50.14 -2.95
N PHE A 554 35.34 51.07 -3.41
CA PHE A 554 35.76 52.12 -4.34
C PHE A 554 36.62 53.17 -3.61
N GLY A 555 37.59 53.73 -4.33
CA GLY A 555 38.43 54.81 -3.81
C GLY A 555 37.73 56.18 -3.86
N PRO A 556 38.39 57.24 -3.37
CA PRO A 556 37.85 58.61 -3.41
C PRO A 556 37.58 59.11 -4.84
N ASP A 557 38.32 58.58 -5.83
CA ASP A 557 38.15 58.89 -7.26
C ASP A 557 37.12 57.98 -7.97
N GLY A 558 36.43 57.12 -7.21
CA GLY A 558 35.50 56.12 -7.71
C GLY A 558 36.10 54.71 -7.84
N GLY A 559 35.37 53.81 -8.49
CA GLY A 559 35.78 52.42 -8.72
C GLY A 559 36.82 52.30 -9.84
N THR A 560 37.83 51.43 -9.64
CA THR A 560 38.76 51.02 -10.71
C THR A 560 38.01 50.35 -11.86
N GLY A 561 38.60 50.29 -13.06
CA GLY A 561 37.97 49.62 -14.21
C GLY A 561 37.55 48.17 -13.91
N ARG A 562 38.38 47.40 -13.19
CA ARG A 562 38.05 46.05 -12.73
C ARG A 562 36.86 46.03 -11.76
N GLN A 563 36.83 46.91 -10.77
CA GLN A 563 35.74 46.99 -9.79
C GLN A 563 34.40 47.39 -10.44
N ARG A 564 34.44 48.31 -11.41
CA ARG A 564 33.27 48.70 -12.21
C ARG A 564 32.80 47.55 -13.09
N ASN A 565 33.72 46.81 -13.71
CA ASN A 565 33.37 45.60 -14.43
C ASN A 565 32.67 44.57 -13.52
N THR A 566 33.20 44.33 -12.32
CA THR A 566 32.56 43.44 -11.33
C THR A 566 31.15 43.92 -10.95
N LEU A 567 30.95 45.23 -10.76
CA LEU A 567 29.63 45.80 -10.47
C LEU A 567 28.67 45.67 -11.68
N GLY A 568 29.17 45.88 -12.89
CA GLY A 568 28.42 45.67 -14.13
C GLY A 568 28.00 44.21 -14.32
N ILE A 569 28.89 43.25 -14.04
CA ILE A 569 28.59 41.82 -14.08
C ILE A 569 27.50 41.47 -13.07
N LEU A 570 27.56 42.02 -11.85
CA LEU A 570 26.49 41.85 -10.87
C LEU A 570 25.16 42.34 -11.44
N TYR A 571 25.10 43.56 -12.00
CA TYR A 571 23.87 44.07 -12.59
C TYR A 571 23.38 43.21 -13.77
N GLY A 572 24.28 42.77 -14.65
CA GLY A 572 23.97 41.92 -15.78
C GLY A 572 23.40 40.55 -15.37
N ARG A 573 23.97 39.92 -14.33
CA ARG A 573 23.51 38.62 -13.80
C ARG A 573 22.08 38.65 -13.22
N TYR A 574 21.53 39.83 -12.93
CA TYR A 574 20.15 40.00 -12.42
C TYR A 574 19.23 40.75 -13.42
N GLY A 575 19.68 40.93 -14.66
CA GLY A 575 18.88 41.58 -15.71
C GLY A 575 18.76 43.10 -15.57
N VAL A 576 19.58 43.75 -14.74
CA VAL A 576 19.61 45.21 -14.57
C VAL A 576 20.52 45.84 -15.63
N TYR A 577 20.14 45.69 -16.89
CA TYR A 577 21.01 45.91 -18.04
C TYR A 577 21.42 47.36 -18.27
N ASP A 578 20.55 48.31 -17.95
CA ASP A 578 20.84 49.74 -17.99
C ASP A 578 21.99 50.12 -17.05
N MET A 579 21.92 49.68 -15.79
CA MET A 579 22.97 49.90 -14.81
C MET A 579 24.24 49.13 -15.14
N ALA A 580 24.12 47.92 -15.70
CA ALA A 580 25.26 47.12 -16.15
C ALA A 580 26.05 47.86 -17.25
N LEU A 581 25.36 48.39 -18.26
CA LEU A 581 25.97 49.14 -19.36
C LEU A 581 26.70 50.39 -18.87
N VAL A 582 26.13 51.14 -17.92
CA VAL A 582 26.78 52.31 -17.33
C VAL A 582 28.12 51.94 -16.70
N GLU A 583 28.15 50.86 -15.91
CA GLU A 583 29.38 50.43 -15.24
C GLU A 583 30.40 49.80 -16.21
N PHE A 584 29.97 49.04 -17.23
CA PHE A 584 30.88 48.54 -18.26
C PHE A 584 31.50 49.66 -19.09
N GLN A 585 30.72 50.66 -19.49
CA GLN A 585 31.25 51.82 -20.22
C GLN A 585 32.25 52.61 -19.36
N ALA A 586 31.95 52.78 -18.07
CA ALA A 586 32.88 53.41 -17.13
C ALA A 586 34.14 52.56 -16.90
N ALA A 587 34.05 51.23 -16.94
CA ALA A 587 35.19 50.33 -16.87
C ALA A 587 36.12 50.46 -18.09
N VAL A 588 35.54 50.50 -19.30
CA VAL A 588 36.28 50.72 -20.55
C VAL A 588 36.94 52.11 -20.55
N ALA A 589 36.23 53.15 -20.11
CA ALA A 589 36.79 54.50 -19.99
C ALA A 589 37.97 54.58 -18.99
N ALA A 590 37.98 53.70 -17.98
CA ALA A 590 39.08 53.53 -17.04
C ALA A 590 40.20 52.61 -17.56
N GLY A 591 40.16 52.19 -18.83
CA GLY A 591 41.19 51.37 -19.48
C GLY A 591 41.07 49.86 -19.23
N TYR A 592 39.91 49.36 -18.80
CA TYR A 592 39.66 47.93 -18.63
C TYR A 592 38.96 47.33 -19.85
N ASP A 593 39.74 47.06 -20.90
CA ASP A 593 39.24 46.62 -22.21
C ASP A 593 38.45 45.30 -22.18
N ARG A 594 38.70 44.45 -21.17
CA ARG A 594 37.91 43.23 -20.93
C ARG A 594 36.41 43.49 -20.77
N ALA A 595 36.01 44.65 -20.23
CA ALA A 595 34.60 45.00 -20.10
C ALA A 595 33.86 45.14 -21.45
N VAL A 596 34.57 45.28 -22.57
CA VAL A 596 33.97 45.39 -23.91
C VAL A 596 33.17 44.14 -24.28
N VAL A 597 33.63 42.94 -23.90
CA VAL A 597 32.88 41.71 -24.16
C VAL A 597 31.55 41.69 -23.42
N ASN A 598 31.53 42.25 -22.20
CA ASN A 598 30.33 42.31 -21.37
C ASN A 598 29.29 43.30 -21.91
N ILE A 599 29.69 44.36 -22.63
CA ILE A 599 28.75 45.21 -23.38
C ILE A 599 28.10 44.41 -24.52
N GLY A 600 28.88 43.58 -25.23
CA GLY A 600 28.39 42.65 -26.23
C GLY A 600 27.40 41.63 -25.65
N ASN A 601 27.70 41.08 -24.47
CA ASN A 601 26.80 40.19 -23.72
C ASN A 601 25.45 40.83 -23.45
N ILE A 602 25.41 42.10 -23.03
CA ILE A 602 24.14 42.82 -22.78
C ILE A 602 23.35 42.99 -24.07
N ALA A 603 24.00 43.40 -25.17
CA ALA A 603 23.32 43.54 -26.45
C ALA A 603 22.75 42.19 -26.95
N PHE A 604 23.49 41.09 -26.74
CA PHE A 604 23.04 39.74 -27.07
C PHE A 604 21.80 39.35 -26.24
N LEU A 605 21.81 39.58 -24.93
CA LEU A 605 20.69 39.29 -24.02
C LEU A 605 19.43 40.09 -24.34
N LEU A 606 19.59 41.32 -24.86
CA LEU A 606 18.48 42.15 -25.33
C LEU A 606 17.97 41.75 -26.72
N GLY A 607 18.58 40.76 -27.38
CA GLY A 607 18.24 40.33 -28.73
C GLY A 607 18.75 41.27 -29.84
N ASP A 608 19.56 42.27 -29.51
CA ASP A 608 20.21 43.14 -30.50
C ASP A 608 21.52 42.50 -30.99
N TYR A 609 21.37 41.43 -31.76
CA TYR A 609 22.47 40.62 -32.27
C TYR A 609 23.40 41.40 -33.19
N GLN A 610 22.90 42.40 -33.90
CA GLN A 610 23.74 43.23 -34.78
C GLN A 610 24.69 44.10 -33.94
N THR A 611 24.19 44.72 -32.87
CA THR A 611 25.02 45.46 -31.93
C THR A 611 25.96 44.52 -31.18
N ALA A 612 25.48 43.36 -30.73
CA ALA A 612 26.31 42.36 -30.06
C ALA A 612 27.51 41.93 -30.93
N LEU A 613 27.27 41.65 -32.22
CA LEU A 613 28.31 41.27 -33.18
C LEU A 613 29.41 42.33 -33.27
N SER A 614 29.02 43.61 -33.35
CA SER A 614 29.98 44.72 -33.43
C SER A 614 30.87 44.81 -32.19
N TRP A 615 30.30 44.61 -31.00
CA TRP A 615 31.03 44.65 -29.74
C TRP A 615 31.93 43.43 -29.53
N TYR A 616 31.47 42.23 -29.89
CA TYR A 616 32.32 41.05 -29.80
C TYR A 616 33.49 41.09 -30.80
N LEU A 617 33.29 41.60 -32.02
CA LEU A 617 34.38 41.80 -32.98
C LEU A 617 35.41 42.80 -32.43
N ARG A 618 34.95 43.87 -31.78
CA ARG A 618 35.82 44.82 -31.10
C ARG A 618 36.56 44.18 -29.93
N ALA A 619 35.89 43.37 -29.12
CA ALA A 619 36.51 42.65 -28.01
C ALA A 619 37.61 41.71 -28.50
N ALA A 620 37.37 40.94 -29.57
CA ALA A 620 38.34 40.05 -30.18
C ALA A 620 39.54 40.78 -30.83
N GLN A 621 39.38 42.06 -31.21
CA GLN A 621 40.49 42.90 -31.67
C GLN A 621 41.36 43.42 -30.51
N LEU A 622 40.74 43.77 -29.39
CA LEU A 622 41.44 44.31 -28.22
C LEU A 622 42.16 43.21 -27.43
N THR A 623 41.49 42.07 -27.27
CA THR A 623 42.02 40.89 -26.59
C THR A 623 41.86 39.69 -27.53
N PRO A 624 42.82 39.46 -28.43
CA PRO A 624 42.85 38.26 -29.24
C PRO A 624 42.78 37.01 -28.36
N ASP A 625 42.02 36.01 -28.81
CA ASP A 625 41.83 34.71 -28.12
C ASP A 625 41.06 34.76 -26.78
N GLU A 626 40.36 35.85 -26.45
CA GLU A 626 39.47 35.90 -25.28
C GLU A 626 38.26 34.95 -25.45
N PRO A 627 38.14 33.86 -24.67
CA PRO A 627 37.14 32.82 -24.94
C PRO A 627 35.70 33.34 -24.92
N ALA A 628 35.37 34.29 -24.02
CA ALA A 628 34.05 34.90 -23.93
C ALA A 628 33.67 35.66 -25.22
N ALA A 629 34.61 36.34 -25.85
CA ALA A 629 34.37 37.07 -27.09
C ALA A 629 34.18 36.11 -28.27
N ILE A 630 35.01 35.06 -28.35
CA ILE A 630 34.94 34.07 -29.44
C ILE A 630 33.64 33.27 -29.39
N ILE A 631 33.22 32.79 -28.21
CA ILE A 631 31.94 32.08 -28.08
C ILE A 631 30.75 33.04 -28.27
N GLY A 632 30.88 34.31 -27.85
CA GLY A 632 29.90 35.36 -28.11
C GLY A 632 29.68 35.59 -29.62
N LEU A 633 30.76 35.62 -30.42
CA LEU A 633 30.68 35.69 -31.88
C LEU A 633 29.97 34.48 -32.47
N ALA A 634 30.35 33.26 -32.08
CA ALA A 634 29.74 32.05 -32.58
C ALA A 634 28.22 32.03 -32.34
N ARG A 635 27.79 32.36 -31.11
CA ARG A 635 26.37 32.46 -30.74
C ARG A 635 25.65 33.55 -31.52
N THR A 636 26.26 34.72 -31.67
CA THR A 636 25.63 35.84 -32.37
C THR A 636 25.46 35.56 -33.86
N TYR A 637 26.47 34.96 -34.51
CA TYR A 637 26.36 34.52 -35.90
C TYR A 637 25.28 33.45 -36.08
N TYR A 638 25.14 32.54 -35.11
CA TYR A 638 24.10 31.52 -35.14
C TYR A 638 22.69 32.14 -35.08
N GLU A 639 22.45 33.09 -34.17
CA GLU A 639 21.15 33.79 -34.05
C GLU A 639 20.85 34.73 -35.25
N LEU A 640 21.87 35.12 -36.01
CA LEU A 640 21.75 35.86 -37.27
C LEU A 640 21.61 34.95 -38.51
N ASP A 641 21.46 33.63 -38.33
CA ASP A 641 21.40 32.61 -39.39
C ASP A 641 22.67 32.55 -40.28
N LEU A 642 23.81 33.03 -39.77
CA LEU A 642 25.11 33.03 -40.44
C LEU A 642 25.94 31.82 -39.98
N TYR A 643 25.44 30.62 -40.33
CA TYR A 643 25.93 29.35 -39.78
C TYR A 643 27.39 29.02 -40.12
N GLU A 644 27.90 29.41 -41.29
CA GLU A 644 29.30 29.15 -41.66
C GLU A 644 30.29 29.90 -40.74
N GLN A 645 29.96 31.15 -40.41
CA GLN A 645 30.73 31.96 -39.47
C GLN A 645 30.56 31.44 -38.04
N ALA A 646 29.34 31.05 -37.67
CA ALA A 646 29.06 30.45 -36.36
C ALA A 646 29.91 29.19 -36.13
N ASP A 647 29.93 28.26 -37.10
CA ASP A 647 30.73 27.03 -37.04
C ASP A 647 32.24 27.35 -36.90
N ARG A 648 32.75 28.30 -37.69
CA ARG A 648 34.16 28.69 -37.64
C ARG A 648 34.58 29.23 -36.27
N TYR A 649 33.80 30.15 -35.71
CA TYR A 649 34.10 30.70 -34.38
C TYR A 649 33.83 29.68 -33.27
N PHE A 650 32.87 28.77 -33.45
CA PHE A 650 32.65 27.69 -32.50
C PHE A 650 33.80 26.68 -32.49
N ASP A 651 34.35 26.34 -33.65
CA ASP A 651 35.56 25.50 -33.77
C ASP A 651 36.74 26.14 -33.02
N LEU A 652 36.97 27.44 -33.21
CA LEU A 652 37.98 28.18 -32.47
C LEU A 652 37.69 28.19 -30.95
N ALA A 653 36.43 28.41 -30.54
CA ALA A 653 36.04 28.42 -29.14
C ALA A 653 36.35 27.08 -28.44
N LYS A 654 36.13 25.96 -29.13
CA LYS A 654 36.45 24.61 -28.62
C LYS A 654 37.94 24.33 -28.53
N GLU A 655 38.74 24.89 -29.43
CA GLU A 655 40.20 24.79 -29.36
C GLU A 655 40.75 25.55 -28.14
N LEU A 656 40.17 26.71 -27.83
CA LEU A 656 40.56 27.53 -26.67
C LEU A 656 40.07 26.92 -25.35
N VAL A 657 38.83 26.45 -25.30
CA VAL A 657 38.21 25.86 -24.12
C VAL A 657 37.48 24.58 -24.53
N PRO A 658 38.10 23.40 -24.37
CA PRO A 658 37.52 22.11 -24.78
C PRO A 658 36.12 21.85 -24.21
N GLU A 659 35.82 22.34 -23.02
CA GLU A 659 34.52 22.21 -22.36
C GLU A 659 33.37 22.87 -23.15
N PHE A 660 33.66 23.92 -23.93
CA PHE A 660 32.64 24.58 -24.76
C PHE A 660 32.05 23.66 -25.82
N ALA A 661 32.75 22.60 -26.23
CA ALA A 661 32.21 21.60 -27.14
C ALA A 661 30.97 20.91 -26.56
N VAL A 662 30.94 20.73 -25.24
CA VAL A 662 29.81 20.12 -24.51
C VAL A 662 28.75 21.19 -24.23
N THR A 663 29.16 22.31 -23.61
CA THR A 663 28.24 23.37 -23.15
C THR A 663 27.46 24.03 -24.29
N TYR A 664 28.08 24.23 -25.46
CA TYR A 664 27.47 24.91 -26.60
C TYR A 664 27.30 23.98 -27.81
N SER A 665 27.14 22.68 -27.59
CA SER A 665 26.96 21.66 -28.63
C SER A 665 25.84 21.97 -29.65
N TYR A 666 24.84 22.78 -29.26
CA TYR A 666 23.77 23.23 -30.15
C TYR A 666 24.23 24.13 -31.30
N LEU A 667 25.41 24.74 -31.20
CA LEU A 667 25.99 25.60 -32.24
C LEU A 667 26.59 24.79 -33.40
N ALA A 668 26.83 23.48 -33.24
CA ALA A 668 27.35 22.64 -34.32
C ALA A 668 26.28 22.35 -35.38
N ALA A 669 26.35 23.00 -36.54
CA ALA A 669 25.38 22.79 -37.62
C ALA A 669 25.40 21.37 -38.21
N ARG A 670 26.43 20.56 -37.89
CA ARG A 670 26.68 19.24 -38.48
C ARG A 670 26.05 18.03 -37.75
N ILE A 671 25.34 18.23 -36.64
CA ILE A 671 24.62 17.15 -35.94
C ILE A 671 23.15 17.15 -36.39
N GLY A 672 22.73 16.03 -36.98
CA GLY A 672 21.45 15.86 -37.66
C GLY A 672 20.20 16.19 -36.83
N ALA A 673 19.19 16.60 -37.58
CA ALA A 673 17.78 16.76 -37.28
C ALA A 673 17.20 16.18 -35.96
N THR A 674 16.23 16.94 -35.45
CA THR A 674 14.89 16.51 -34.96
C THR A 674 14.56 16.28 -33.48
N GLU A 675 15.46 16.34 -32.49
CA GLU A 675 15.02 16.18 -31.10
C GLU A 675 15.58 17.29 -30.17
N GLY A 676 14.71 18.22 -29.75
CA GLY A 676 15.02 19.17 -28.66
C GLY A 676 14.96 20.68 -28.98
N ARG A 677 14.43 21.10 -30.13
CA ARG A 677 14.44 22.54 -30.51
C ARG A 677 13.52 23.45 -29.66
N ALA A 678 12.46 22.93 -29.06
CA ALA A 678 11.46 23.77 -28.37
C ALA A 678 11.74 23.99 -26.87
N SER A 679 12.35 23.02 -26.18
CA SER A 679 12.52 23.09 -24.71
C SER A 679 13.77 23.86 -24.26
N ALA A 680 14.74 24.09 -25.15
CA ALA A 680 16.06 24.62 -24.80
C ALA A 680 16.32 26.05 -25.31
N ALA A 681 15.34 26.73 -25.90
CA ALA A 681 15.53 28.08 -26.46
C ALA A 681 15.80 29.14 -25.37
N MET A 682 15.16 29.01 -24.20
CA MET A 682 15.37 29.92 -23.07
C MET A 682 16.78 29.78 -22.46
N ASP A 683 17.26 28.55 -22.26
CA ASP A 683 18.61 28.29 -21.73
C ASP A 683 19.73 28.76 -22.68
N ARG A 684 19.49 28.70 -24.01
CA ARG A 684 20.44 29.17 -25.03
C ARG A 684 20.64 30.68 -25.01
N LEU A 685 19.60 31.43 -24.68
CA LEU A 685 19.59 32.89 -24.73
C LEU A 685 19.99 33.52 -23.38
N GLY A 686 19.63 32.90 -22.25
CA GLY A 686 19.85 33.47 -20.91
C GLY A 686 21.27 33.34 -20.34
N ASN A 687 22.11 32.42 -20.83
CA ASN A 687 23.42 32.15 -20.23
C ASN A 687 24.57 32.75 -21.05
N VAL A 688 25.17 33.85 -20.59
CA VAL A 688 26.37 34.49 -21.18
C VAL A 688 27.59 34.26 -20.31
N LEU A 689 28.77 34.19 -20.93
CA LEU A 689 30.03 34.12 -20.21
C LEU A 689 30.50 35.54 -19.87
N TRP A 690 30.44 35.90 -18.59
CA TRP A 690 30.93 37.17 -18.08
C TRP A 690 32.46 37.13 -17.94
N ASP A 691 33.17 38.10 -18.51
CA ASP A 691 34.63 38.23 -18.37
C ASP A 691 34.97 39.14 -17.18
N GLU A 692 35.65 38.61 -16.15
CA GLU A 692 35.86 39.22 -14.83
C GLU A 692 37.12 40.09 -14.70
#